data_AF-A0A1P8WPB9-F1
#
_entry.id   AF-A0A1P8WPB9-F1
#
_cell.length_a   1.000
_cell.length_b   1.000
_cell.length_c   1.000
_cell.angle_alpha   90.00
_cell.angle_beta   90.00
_cell.angle_gamma   90.00
#
_symmetry.space_group_name_H-M   'P 1'
#
loop_
_entity.id
_entity.type
_entity.pdbx_description
1 polymer ?
#
loop_
_entity_poly.entity_id
_entity_poly.type
_entity_poly.pdbx_seq_one_letter_code
_entity_poly.pdbx_strand_id
1 'polypeptide(L)'
;MNRVFALAFFCVYSFASEGTAQQAKTSPIIQRHGTTFSQSAVLVDNAALAHTTQLIAQDGKTATVDDEIRDVFNRLSAVLSEFASTKTDLVKLNKYVADEETAKAATTFLTSWCAADARPAVSTVVTALPKGRKFAIDAVLVARNVDDVAKVAHHLAADDGRKVSASRAVASVLPKGDAVYVSGQAEPGDDLAAATKATLQGLLRTLEGMKLNRTDIVRIKCFLDPMSQVEIVNREIETFFGKETIPAVSHVEWIVGGGARPIEIELVAAAPLTKTTATVSYSTPQGMTTSPVYSRVAQIHGNRRIYVAGLVAADFEDGATQVHSIFQQLIRQLKPTRSNFRHLAKATYYVADEDVSSQLNKIRPHYYDPKRPPAASKAMVRGTGFGKRTLMVDMIAAPEGPLNSVLTPLAKKAKPTRQVVYKTVGDRKLHLHIFEPQGHQSTDRRPVLLAIHGGGWTGGNAQGFFPFAAHFAEQGMVGVSLEYRLRSDKDGTSVFDCVQDARSAVRWIRKNADTLGIDPAKIVAMGGSAGGHLAVSTALFDDVNEKSDPADVSARPDTMILLYPVIDTSAEGYGQKKIGDRWRELSPVHNVKSGLPPALIFHGTGDDVTPYVGAKRFHDLSTEAGNTSTLITHPAGRHGYLIFDPDEYAQALSQMNDFLVQQQLLPSK
;
A
#
# COMPACT_ATOMS: atom_id res chain seq x y z
N MET A 1 34.70 17.48 8.12
CA MET A 1 33.44 17.86 8.79
C MET A 1 32.28 17.35 7.94
N ASN A 2 31.88 16.09 8.19
CA ASN A 2 30.80 15.39 7.49
C ASN A 2 29.74 15.02 8.52
N ARG A 3 28.48 15.38 8.28
CA ARG A 3 27.31 14.79 8.93
C ARG A 3 26.26 14.53 7.85
N VAL A 4 26.19 13.28 7.40
CA VAL A 4 25.06 12.74 6.63
C VAL A 4 24.29 11.83 7.59
N PHE A 5 22.99 12.12 7.70
CA PHE A 5 22.03 11.47 8.59
C PHE A 5 21.87 9.97 8.29
N ALA A 6 21.98 9.13 9.32
CA ALA A 6 21.55 7.74 9.29
C ALA A 6 20.06 7.66 9.69
N LEU A 7 19.20 7.19 8.78
CA LEU A 7 17.83 6.79 9.09
C LEU A 7 17.86 5.40 9.74
N ALA A 8 17.66 5.34 11.06
CA ALA A 8 17.44 4.09 11.78
C ALA A 8 15.93 3.79 11.83
N PHE A 9 15.52 2.70 11.18
CA PHE A 9 14.19 2.12 11.36
C PHE A 9 14.12 1.46 12.75
N PHE A 10 13.58 2.18 13.74
CA PHE A 10 13.20 1.63 15.04
C PHE A 10 11.69 1.33 15.03
N CYS A 11 11.33 0.06 14.88
CA CYS A 11 10.02 -0.42 15.34
C CYS A 11 10.15 -0.72 16.84
N VAL A 12 9.88 0.28 17.68
CA VAL A 12 9.73 0.08 19.12
C VAL A 12 8.36 -0.54 19.37
N TYR A 13 8.34 -1.78 19.88
CA TYR A 13 7.17 -2.36 20.52
C TYR A 13 6.93 -1.64 21.84
N SER A 14 5.91 -0.79 21.90
CA SER A 14 5.40 -0.25 23.16
C SER A 14 4.18 -1.07 23.59
N PHE A 15 4.33 -1.88 24.64
CA PHE A 15 3.21 -2.41 25.40
C PHE A 15 2.68 -1.26 26.26
N ALA A 16 1.57 -0.64 25.85
CA ALA A 16 0.81 0.25 26.72
C ALA A 16 -0.22 -0.61 27.48
N SER A 17 -0.16 -0.54 28.81
CA SER A 17 -1.16 -1.07 29.73
C SER A 17 -2.54 -0.49 29.43
N GLU A 18 -3.56 -1.34 29.41
CA GLU A 18 -4.96 -0.93 29.29
C GLU A 18 -5.38 -0.08 30.49
N GLY A 19 -5.41 1.24 30.30
CA GLY A 19 -5.98 2.21 31.21
C GLY A 19 -6.75 3.25 30.40
N THR A 20 -8.08 3.20 30.48
CA THR A 20 -9.07 4.22 30.06
C THR A 20 -8.56 5.32 29.09
N ALA A 21 -8.44 4.98 27.80
CA ALA A 21 -8.11 5.96 26.77
C ALA A 21 -9.37 6.72 26.34
N GLN A 22 -9.59 7.88 26.96
CA GLN A 22 -10.35 8.97 26.33
C GLN A 22 -9.64 9.29 25.00
N GLN A 23 -10.32 9.10 23.86
CA GLN A 23 -9.79 9.38 22.52
C GLN A 23 -9.26 10.82 22.46
N ALA A 24 -7.95 11.00 22.60
CA ALA A 24 -7.32 12.26 22.23
C ALA A 24 -7.52 12.44 20.72
N LYS A 25 -8.29 13.48 20.32
CA LYS A 25 -8.42 13.89 18.91
C LYS A 25 -7.03 14.24 18.39
N THR A 26 -6.38 13.30 17.73
CA THR A 26 -5.12 13.55 17.03
C THR A 26 -5.37 14.61 15.95
N SER A 27 -4.45 15.56 15.79
CA SER A 27 -4.58 16.60 14.76
C SER A 27 -4.37 16.01 13.36
N PRO A 28 -4.93 16.63 12.30
CA PRO A 28 -4.63 16.27 10.92
C PRO A 28 -3.13 16.34 10.62
N ILE A 29 -2.61 15.38 9.85
CA ILE A 29 -1.20 15.35 9.41
C ILE A 29 -1.16 15.51 7.90
N ILE A 30 -0.25 16.37 7.42
CA ILE A 30 0.03 16.58 5.99
C ILE A 30 1.54 16.39 5.78
N GLN A 31 1.91 15.50 4.87
CA GLN A 31 3.30 15.25 4.46
C GLN A 31 3.42 15.45 2.95
N ARG A 32 4.45 16.19 2.53
CA ARG A 32 4.70 16.50 1.13
C ARG A 32 5.99 15.81 0.69
N HIS A 33 5.95 15.15 -0.46
CA HIS A 33 7.07 14.45 -1.05
C HIS A 33 7.25 14.93 -2.49
N GLY A 34 8.49 15.21 -2.91
CA GLY A 34 8.80 15.74 -4.26
C GLY A 34 9.83 16.87 -4.20
N THR A 35 10.52 17.13 -5.31
CA THR A 35 11.58 18.16 -5.40
C THR A 35 11.19 19.39 -6.22
N THR A 36 10.00 19.40 -6.86
CA THR A 36 9.54 20.50 -7.74
C THR A 36 8.05 20.81 -7.58
N PHE A 37 7.65 21.99 -8.10
CA PHE A 37 6.32 22.60 -7.97
C PHE A 37 5.16 21.76 -8.54
N SER A 38 5.40 21.02 -9.63
CA SER A 38 4.39 20.24 -10.36
C SER A 38 4.46 18.74 -10.05
N GLN A 39 5.35 18.29 -9.17
CA GLN A 39 5.64 16.87 -8.95
C GLN A 39 5.70 16.55 -7.46
N SER A 40 4.58 16.77 -6.78
CA SER A 40 4.46 16.52 -5.34
C SER A 40 3.36 15.48 -5.05
N ALA A 41 3.73 14.44 -4.31
CA ALA A 41 2.77 13.57 -3.61
C ALA A 41 2.47 14.17 -2.24
N VAL A 42 1.19 14.39 -1.94
CA VAL A 42 0.74 14.88 -0.64
C VAL A 42 -0.01 13.78 0.10
N LEU A 43 0.61 13.25 1.15
CA LEU A 43 -0.01 12.31 2.07
C LEU A 43 -0.77 13.10 3.14
N VAL A 44 -2.05 12.77 3.31
CA VAL A 44 -2.90 13.31 4.36
C VAL A 44 -3.35 12.16 5.25
N ASP A 45 -3.29 12.38 6.56
CA ASP A 45 -3.76 11.45 7.57
C ASP A 45 -4.71 12.15 8.54
N ASN A 46 -5.71 11.40 8.99
CA ASN A 46 -6.65 11.79 10.05
C ASN A 46 -7.28 13.19 9.83
N ALA A 47 -7.70 13.46 8.60
CA ALA A 47 -8.30 14.73 8.20
C ALA A 47 -9.67 14.52 7.54
N ALA A 48 -10.61 15.42 7.83
CA ALA A 48 -11.70 15.69 6.92
C ALA A 48 -11.17 16.58 5.78
N LEU A 49 -11.66 16.39 4.56
CA LEU A 49 -11.17 17.08 3.36
C LEU A 49 -12.29 17.89 2.73
N ALA A 50 -12.12 19.20 2.63
CA ALA A 50 -13.02 20.05 1.85
C ALA A 50 -12.60 20.04 0.37
N HIS A 51 -13.55 19.71 -0.50
CA HIS A 51 -13.46 19.77 -1.95
C HIS A 51 -14.21 21.00 -2.42
N THR A 52 -13.56 21.93 -3.12
CA THR A 52 -14.24 23.12 -3.64
C THR A 52 -14.95 22.80 -4.94
N THR A 53 -16.05 23.50 -5.19
CA THR A 53 -16.57 23.68 -6.56
C THR A 53 -15.53 24.39 -7.43
N GLN A 54 -15.71 24.37 -8.75
CA GLN A 54 -14.86 25.14 -9.66
C GLN A 54 -15.10 26.65 -9.45
N LEU A 55 -14.11 27.28 -8.82
CA LEU A 55 -14.05 28.71 -8.55
C LEU A 55 -13.65 29.45 -9.83
N ILE A 56 -14.58 30.28 -10.31
CA ILE A 56 -14.38 31.25 -11.40
C ILE A 56 -14.43 32.66 -10.83
N ALA A 57 -13.93 33.65 -11.56
CA ALA A 57 -14.02 35.03 -11.09
C ALA A 57 -15.44 35.59 -11.15
N GLN A 58 -15.74 36.57 -10.29
CA GLN A 58 -17.03 37.27 -10.27
C GLN A 58 -17.26 38.12 -11.54
N ASP A 59 -18.52 38.24 -11.95
CA ASP A 59 -18.91 39.08 -13.08
C ASP A 59 -18.67 40.57 -12.75
N GLY A 60 -18.11 41.32 -13.70
CA GLY A 60 -17.82 42.76 -13.55
C GLY A 60 -16.58 43.13 -12.73
N LYS A 61 -15.81 42.16 -12.20
CA LYS A 61 -14.62 42.41 -11.36
C LYS A 61 -13.27 42.18 -12.04
N THR A 62 -13.23 41.83 -13.32
CA THR A 62 -12.02 41.34 -13.99
C THR A 62 -11.84 41.97 -15.37
N ALA A 63 -10.93 42.93 -15.48
CA ALA A 63 -10.59 43.56 -16.75
C ALA A 63 -9.46 42.79 -17.48
N THR A 64 -8.58 42.13 -16.74
CA THR A 64 -7.44 41.37 -17.26
C THR A 64 -7.42 39.92 -16.73
N VAL A 65 -6.59 39.07 -17.35
CA VAL A 65 -6.34 37.70 -16.87
C VAL A 65 -5.73 37.70 -15.47
N ASP A 66 -4.86 38.67 -15.15
CA ASP A 66 -4.26 38.79 -13.82
C ASP A 66 -5.29 39.18 -12.75
N ASP A 67 -6.26 40.04 -13.09
CA ASP A 67 -7.38 40.36 -12.20
C ASP A 67 -8.24 39.12 -11.97
N GLU A 68 -8.49 38.32 -13.01
CA GLU A 68 -9.23 37.06 -12.93
C GLU A 68 -8.54 36.04 -12.02
N ILE A 69 -7.22 35.86 -12.20
CA ILE A 69 -6.41 35.00 -11.34
C ILE A 69 -6.49 35.48 -9.89
N ARG A 70 -6.30 36.77 -9.64
CA ARG A 70 -6.32 37.35 -8.29
C ARG A 70 -7.67 37.16 -7.60
N ASP A 71 -8.76 37.43 -8.30
CA ASP A 71 -10.12 37.25 -7.77
C ASP A 71 -10.37 35.77 -7.39
N VAL A 72 -10.03 34.84 -8.28
CA VAL A 72 -10.18 33.40 -8.04
C VAL A 72 -9.39 32.94 -6.80
N PHE A 73 -8.15 33.41 -6.61
CA PHE A 73 -7.36 33.08 -5.42
C PHE A 73 -7.82 33.79 -4.14
N ASN A 74 -8.41 34.98 -4.24
CA ASN A 74 -9.08 35.63 -3.11
C ASN A 74 -10.29 34.81 -2.64
N ARG A 75 -11.07 34.27 -3.58
CA ARG A 75 -12.18 33.36 -3.27
C ARG A 75 -11.69 32.07 -2.61
N LEU A 76 -10.60 31.47 -3.10
CA LEU A 76 -9.99 30.32 -2.41
C LEU A 76 -9.54 30.67 -0.98
N SER A 77 -9.01 31.88 -0.78
CA SER A 77 -8.59 32.36 0.55
C SER A 77 -9.79 32.51 1.51
N ALA A 78 -10.96 32.92 0.99
CA ALA A 78 -12.20 32.96 1.76
C ALA A 78 -12.64 31.55 2.18
N VAL A 79 -12.65 30.59 1.25
CA VAL A 79 -12.98 29.18 1.55
C VAL A 79 -12.02 28.59 2.59
N LEU A 80 -10.71 28.84 2.47
CA LEU A 80 -9.73 28.42 3.47
C LEU A 80 -10.08 28.97 4.87
N SER A 81 -10.42 30.25 4.95
CA SER A 81 -10.71 30.93 6.21
C SER A 81 -11.94 30.33 6.92
N GLU A 82 -12.97 29.94 6.18
CA GLU A 82 -14.19 29.34 6.74
C GLU A 82 -13.95 27.98 7.39
N PHE A 83 -13.04 27.19 6.82
CA PHE A 83 -12.64 25.90 7.40
C PHE A 83 -11.57 26.03 8.49
N ALA A 84 -11.25 27.26 8.93
CA ALA A 84 -10.11 27.57 9.79
C ALA A 84 -8.78 26.99 9.26
N SER A 85 -8.68 26.93 7.95
CA SER A 85 -7.55 26.36 7.21
C SER A 85 -6.69 27.48 6.65
N THR A 86 -5.43 27.18 6.39
CA THR A 86 -4.48 28.10 5.78
C THR A 86 -3.89 27.49 4.50
N LYS A 87 -3.01 28.22 3.81
CA LYS A 87 -2.36 27.70 2.59
C LYS A 87 -1.59 26.40 2.83
N THR A 88 -1.09 26.16 4.05
CA THR A 88 -0.40 24.90 4.40
C THR A 88 -1.35 23.70 4.48
N ASP A 89 -2.65 23.93 4.49
CA ASP A 89 -3.69 22.90 4.52
C ASP A 89 -4.14 22.49 3.11
N LEU A 90 -3.65 23.15 2.07
CA LEU A 90 -3.91 22.76 0.69
C LEU A 90 -3.24 21.41 0.38
N VAL A 91 -4.06 20.50 -0.15
CA VAL A 91 -3.68 19.12 -0.49
C VAL A 91 -3.53 18.98 -2.00
N LYS A 92 -4.53 19.42 -2.76
CA LYS A 92 -4.55 19.37 -4.22
C LYS A 92 -5.14 20.65 -4.79
N LEU A 93 -4.64 21.10 -5.94
CA LEU A 93 -5.17 22.21 -6.71
C LEU A 93 -5.21 21.85 -8.20
N ASN A 94 -6.38 21.94 -8.83
CA ASN A 94 -6.49 21.87 -10.29
C ASN A 94 -6.61 23.28 -10.85
N LYS A 95 -5.75 23.64 -11.81
CA LYS A 95 -5.87 24.88 -12.59
C LYS A 95 -6.51 24.56 -13.94
N TYR A 96 -7.55 25.30 -14.29
CA TYR A 96 -8.19 25.28 -15.59
C TYR A 96 -7.89 26.58 -16.30
N VAL A 97 -7.29 26.51 -17.48
CA VAL A 97 -6.75 27.67 -18.20
C VAL A 97 -7.23 27.64 -19.64
N ALA A 98 -7.56 28.79 -20.20
CA ALA A 98 -8.00 28.86 -21.60
C ALA A 98 -6.87 28.59 -22.60
N ASP A 99 -5.63 28.91 -22.23
CA ASP A 99 -4.44 28.84 -23.09
C ASP A 99 -3.14 28.73 -22.27
N GLU A 100 -2.01 28.52 -22.95
CA GLU A 100 -0.70 28.38 -22.32
C GLU A 100 -0.17 29.67 -21.69
N GLU A 101 -0.58 30.84 -22.22
CA GLU A 101 -0.18 32.13 -21.67
C GLU A 101 -0.80 32.32 -20.27
N THR A 102 -2.10 32.05 -20.16
CA THR A 102 -2.81 31.99 -18.87
C THR A 102 -2.17 30.95 -17.94
N ALA A 103 -1.75 29.80 -18.46
CA ALA A 103 -1.05 28.76 -17.67
C ALA A 103 0.23 29.29 -17.01
N LYS A 104 1.04 30.06 -17.76
CA LYS A 104 2.27 30.70 -17.27
C LYS A 104 1.96 31.78 -16.23
N ALA A 105 1.00 32.65 -16.50
CA ALA A 105 0.56 33.70 -15.57
C ALA A 105 0.07 33.09 -14.24
N ALA A 106 -0.81 32.10 -14.29
CA ALA A 106 -1.35 31.43 -13.12
C ALA A 106 -0.27 30.69 -12.31
N THR A 107 0.71 30.07 -12.96
CA THR A 107 1.83 29.41 -12.29
C THR A 107 2.73 30.40 -11.57
N THR A 108 3.01 31.54 -12.21
CA THR A 108 3.78 32.64 -11.62
C THR A 108 3.05 33.20 -10.39
N PHE A 109 1.74 33.47 -10.53
CA PHE A 109 0.93 33.94 -9.42
C PHE A 109 0.91 32.94 -8.25
N LEU A 110 0.63 31.66 -8.50
CA LEU A 110 0.58 30.64 -7.45
C LEU A 110 1.93 30.49 -6.73
N THR A 111 3.04 30.63 -7.46
CA THR A 111 4.40 30.60 -6.89
C THR A 111 4.63 31.73 -5.89
N SER A 112 4.11 32.92 -6.19
CA SER A 112 4.15 34.08 -5.27
C SER A 112 3.15 33.96 -4.12
N TRP A 113 1.99 33.36 -4.37
CA TRP A 113 0.90 33.28 -3.42
C TRP A 113 1.10 32.16 -2.39
N CYS A 114 1.78 31.07 -2.73
CA CYS A 114 2.00 29.91 -1.85
C CYS A 114 3.48 29.54 -1.70
N ALA A 115 3.97 29.57 -0.45
CA ALA A 115 5.34 29.20 -0.08
C ALA A 115 5.66 27.75 -0.44
N ALA A 116 6.93 27.45 -0.68
CA ALA A 116 7.36 26.15 -1.22
C ALA A 116 6.97 24.93 -0.36
N ASP A 117 7.02 25.08 0.96
CA ASP A 117 6.66 24.08 1.98
C ASP A 117 5.14 23.91 2.16
N ALA A 118 4.36 24.87 1.66
CA ALA A 118 2.90 24.87 1.68
C ALA A 118 2.25 24.42 0.37
N ARG A 119 3.03 24.12 -0.67
CA ARG A 119 2.50 23.82 -2.02
C ARG A 119 1.66 22.54 -2.04
N PRO A 120 0.41 22.58 -2.57
CA PRO A 120 -0.37 21.38 -2.82
C PRO A 120 0.20 20.58 -4.01
N ALA A 121 -0.35 19.39 -4.25
CA ALA A 121 -0.22 18.74 -5.56
C ALA A 121 -0.99 19.56 -6.61
N VAL A 122 -0.35 19.99 -7.69
CA VAL A 122 -0.95 20.94 -8.66
C VAL A 122 -1.06 20.31 -10.05
N SER A 123 -2.26 20.36 -10.64
CA SER A 123 -2.49 20.02 -12.06
C SER A 123 -2.83 21.27 -12.87
N THR A 124 -2.61 21.22 -14.19
CA THR A 124 -3.01 22.28 -15.14
C THR A 124 -3.67 21.63 -16.35
N VAL A 125 -4.86 22.11 -16.71
CA VAL A 125 -5.61 21.60 -17.86
C VAL A 125 -5.97 22.78 -18.75
N VAL A 126 -5.57 22.74 -20.02
CA VAL A 126 -6.00 23.71 -21.03
C VAL A 126 -7.38 23.29 -21.52
N THR A 127 -8.38 24.14 -21.32
CA THR A 127 -9.78 23.81 -21.55
C THR A 127 -10.62 25.08 -21.75
N ALA A 128 -11.70 25.00 -22.53
CA ALA A 128 -12.69 26.07 -22.53
C ALA A 128 -13.33 26.20 -21.14
N LEU A 129 -13.71 27.42 -20.78
CA LEU A 129 -14.35 27.72 -19.49
C LEU A 129 -15.70 28.40 -19.70
N PRO A 130 -16.63 28.26 -18.73
CA PRO A 130 -17.93 28.92 -18.77
C PRO A 130 -17.80 30.44 -18.92
N LYS A 131 -18.77 31.07 -19.60
CA LYS A 131 -18.85 32.53 -19.77
C LYS A 131 -17.61 33.19 -20.39
N GLY A 132 -16.81 32.44 -21.16
CA GLY A 132 -15.60 32.97 -21.81
C GLY A 132 -14.46 33.30 -20.84
N ARG A 133 -14.54 32.79 -19.59
CA ARG A 133 -13.50 32.94 -18.57
C ARG A 133 -12.17 32.37 -19.04
N LYS A 134 -11.08 32.90 -18.50
CA LYS A 134 -9.72 32.46 -18.86
C LYS A 134 -9.11 31.58 -17.78
N PHE A 135 -9.55 31.72 -16.53
CA PHE A 135 -8.96 31.03 -15.40
C PHE A 135 -10.01 30.51 -14.41
N ALA A 136 -9.83 29.28 -13.95
CA ALA A 136 -10.59 28.72 -12.85
C ALA A 136 -9.73 27.75 -12.04
N ILE A 137 -10.12 27.49 -10.79
CA ILE A 137 -9.50 26.46 -9.96
C ILE A 137 -10.54 25.60 -9.24
N ASP A 138 -10.17 24.38 -8.90
CA ASP A 138 -10.76 23.68 -7.76
C ASP A 138 -9.66 23.15 -6.85
N ALA A 139 -9.98 22.99 -5.56
CA ALA A 139 -9.02 22.59 -4.55
C ALA A 139 -9.55 21.46 -3.65
N VAL A 140 -8.60 20.72 -3.07
CA VAL A 140 -8.81 19.85 -1.92
C VAL A 140 -7.95 20.41 -0.78
N LEU A 141 -8.54 20.60 0.39
CA LEU A 141 -7.87 21.14 1.57
C LEU A 141 -8.29 20.38 2.84
N VAL A 142 -7.40 20.31 3.83
CA VAL A 142 -7.76 19.82 5.16
C VAL A 142 -8.73 20.79 5.80
N ALA A 143 -9.93 20.32 6.17
CA ALA A 143 -10.93 21.11 6.87
C ALA A 143 -10.69 21.01 8.38
N ARG A 144 -10.28 22.11 9.03
CA ARG A 144 -9.91 22.10 10.47
C ARG A 144 -11.09 22.38 11.40
N ASN A 145 -12.05 23.17 10.95
CA ASN A 145 -13.26 23.55 11.71
C ASN A 145 -14.51 22.87 11.15
N VAL A 146 -14.55 21.54 11.22
CA VAL A 146 -15.73 20.73 10.88
C VAL A 146 -15.94 19.67 11.95
N ASP A 147 -17.20 19.41 12.31
CA ASP A 147 -17.51 18.32 13.22
C ASP A 147 -17.18 16.97 12.54
N ASP A 148 -16.57 16.05 13.29
CA ASP A 148 -16.16 14.72 12.80
C ASP A 148 -17.33 13.87 12.24
N VAL A 149 -18.58 14.35 12.40
CA VAL A 149 -19.84 13.69 12.06
C VAL A 149 -20.66 14.45 11.00
N ALA A 150 -20.16 15.58 10.48
CA ALA A 150 -20.96 16.49 9.66
C ALA A 150 -21.06 16.08 8.18
N LYS A 151 -22.25 16.33 7.63
CA LYS A 151 -22.73 16.04 6.27
C LYS A 151 -21.74 16.44 5.17
N VAL A 152 -21.88 15.77 4.04
CA VAL A 152 -21.04 15.91 2.86
C VAL A 152 -21.01 17.33 2.24
N ALA A 153 -22.01 18.17 2.48
CA ALA A 153 -22.08 19.51 1.88
C ALA A 153 -22.09 20.63 2.92
N HIS A 154 -21.20 21.61 2.74
CA HIS A 154 -21.19 22.86 3.49
C HIS A 154 -21.69 24.00 2.59
N HIS A 155 -22.72 24.71 3.05
CA HIS A 155 -23.27 25.84 2.33
C HIS A 155 -22.48 27.11 2.62
N LEU A 156 -22.15 27.83 1.56
CA LEU A 156 -21.95 29.27 1.59
C LEU A 156 -23.03 29.90 0.72
N ALA A 157 -23.50 31.09 1.11
CA ALA A 157 -24.29 31.92 0.21
C ALA A 157 -23.42 32.26 -1.01
N ALA A 158 -23.74 31.70 -2.18
CA ALA A 158 -23.04 32.01 -3.41
C ALA A 158 -23.49 33.37 -3.93
N ASP A 159 -22.55 34.30 -4.07
CA ASP A 159 -22.67 35.46 -4.97
C ASP A 159 -21.61 35.31 -6.08
N ASP A 160 -21.69 34.21 -6.85
CA ASP A 160 -20.70 33.85 -7.87
C ASP A 160 -21.12 34.23 -9.31
N GLY A 161 -22.07 35.16 -9.45
CA GLY A 161 -22.57 35.64 -10.74
C GLY A 161 -23.34 34.60 -11.55
N ARG A 162 -23.45 33.35 -11.10
CA ARG A 162 -24.38 32.37 -11.67
C ARG A 162 -25.74 32.61 -11.01
N LYS A 163 -26.81 32.83 -11.78
CA LYS A 163 -28.19 32.78 -11.26
C LYS A 163 -28.50 31.33 -10.88
N VAL A 164 -28.05 30.88 -9.71
CA VAL A 164 -28.30 29.51 -9.22
C VAL A 164 -28.99 29.59 -7.86
N SER A 165 -29.96 28.69 -7.66
CA SER A 165 -30.75 28.57 -6.45
C SER A 165 -29.88 28.32 -5.21
N ALA A 166 -30.43 28.59 -4.02
CA ALA A 166 -29.75 28.51 -2.71
C ALA A 166 -29.18 27.11 -2.31
N SER A 167 -29.09 26.14 -3.24
CA SER A 167 -28.78 24.73 -2.99
C SER A 167 -27.38 24.26 -3.43
N ARG A 168 -26.52 25.07 -4.05
CA ARG A 168 -25.18 24.63 -4.52
C ARG A 168 -24.05 24.98 -3.55
N ALA A 169 -23.21 23.99 -3.21
CA ALA A 169 -22.10 24.15 -2.29
C ALA A 169 -20.89 24.82 -2.96
N VAL A 170 -20.25 25.77 -2.26
CA VAL A 170 -18.92 26.30 -2.64
C VAL A 170 -17.83 25.28 -2.29
N ALA A 171 -18.04 24.51 -1.22
CA ALA A 171 -17.21 23.35 -0.89
C ALA A 171 -18.03 22.24 -0.21
N SER A 172 -17.63 21.00 -0.46
CA SER A 172 -18.21 19.80 0.13
C SER A 172 -17.15 19.07 0.94
N VAL A 173 -17.51 18.56 2.11
CA VAL A 173 -16.59 17.90 3.04
C VAL A 173 -16.67 16.39 2.85
N LEU A 174 -15.55 15.77 2.52
CA LEU A 174 -15.34 14.34 2.72
C LEU A 174 -15.00 14.15 4.21
N PRO A 175 -15.90 13.56 5.03
CA PRO A 175 -15.64 13.34 6.44
C PRO A 175 -14.51 12.32 6.62
N LYS A 176 -14.04 12.20 7.86
CA LYS A 176 -13.18 11.09 8.26
C LYS A 176 -13.96 9.78 8.09
N GLY A 177 -13.39 8.81 7.40
CA GLY A 177 -14.03 7.55 7.05
C GLY A 177 -13.49 7.03 5.73
N ASP A 178 -14.23 6.08 5.15
CA ASP A 178 -13.91 5.53 3.84
C ASP A 178 -14.27 6.54 2.74
N ALA A 179 -13.59 6.44 1.59
CA ALA A 179 -13.95 7.21 0.41
C ALA A 179 -14.12 6.29 -0.79
N VAL A 180 -15.21 6.49 -1.51
CA VAL A 180 -15.56 5.76 -2.72
C VAL A 180 -15.26 6.65 -3.93
N TYR A 181 -14.49 6.08 -4.87
CA TYR A 181 -14.11 6.70 -6.12
C TYR A 181 -14.77 5.93 -7.25
N VAL A 182 -15.66 6.59 -7.99
CA VAL A 182 -16.33 5.99 -9.15
C VAL A 182 -15.66 6.48 -10.41
N SER A 183 -15.35 5.54 -11.32
CA SER A 183 -14.75 5.85 -12.62
C SER A 183 -15.69 6.71 -13.45
N GLY A 184 -15.16 7.39 -14.46
CA GLY A 184 -15.99 8.07 -15.45
C GLY A 184 -17.03 7.13 -16.06
N GLN A 185 -18.27 7.61 -16.14
CA GLN A 185 -19.39 6.97 -16.82
C GLN A 185 -19.90 7.91 -17.91
N ALA A 186 -20.20 7.36 -19.08
CA ALA A 186 -20.76 8.09 -20.20
C ALA A 186 -21.90 7.24 -20.78
N GLU A 187 -23.13 7.58 -20.40
CA GLU A 187 -24.32 6.93 -20.95
C GLU A 187 -24.75 7.67 -22.22
N PRO A 188 -25.25 6.95 -23.24
CA PRO A 188 -25.74 7.58 -24.45
C PRO A 188 -27.04 8.37 -24.17
N GLY A 189 -27.32 9.34 -25.04
CA GLY A 189 -28.59 10.06 -25.04
C GLY A 189 -28.80 10.78 -26.37
N ASP A 190 -30.07 11.11 -26.68
CA ASP A 190 -30.44 11.82 -27.91
C ASP A 190 -29.83 13.23 -27.97
N ASP A 191 -29.60 13.83 -26.80
CA ASP A 191 -28.92 15.09 -26.61
C ASP A 191 -28.09 15.12 -25.31
N LEU A 192 -27.42 16.25 -25.06
CA LEU A 192 -26.59 16.44 -23.86
C LEU A 192 -27.41 16.35 -22.57
N ALA A 193 -28.67 16.81 -22.54
CA ALA A 193 -29.50 16.75 -21.36
C ALA A 193 -29.87 15.30 -21.01
N ALA A 194 -30.36 14.55 -22.00
CA ALA A 194 -30.69 13.14 -21.88
C ALA A 194 -29.48 12.30 -21.47
N ALA A 195 -28.32 12.53 -22.11
CA ALA A 195 -27.07 11.84 -21.77
C ALA A 195 -26.60 12.17 -20.34
N THR A 196 -26.71 13.45 -19.92
CA THR A 196 -26.37 13.87 -18.54
C THR A 196 -27.26 13.16 -17.52
N LYS A 197 -28.58 13.17 -17.74
CA LYS A 197 -29.55 12.50 -16.87
C LYS A 197 -29.29 11.00 -16.79
N ALA A 198 -29.09 10.34 -17.93
CA ALA A 198 -28.81 8.90 -17.98
C ALA A 198 -27.52 8.56 -17.22
N THR A 199 -26.47 9.36 -17.43
CA THR A 199 -25.17 9.19 -16.76
C THR A 199 -25.28 9.34 -15.25
N LEU A 200 -25.96 10.39 -14.76
CA LEU A 200 -26.18 10.59 -13.33
C LEU A 200 -26.98 9.44 -12.69
N GLN A 201 -27.96 8.88 -13.40
CA GLN A 201 -28.71 7.71 -12.94
C GLN A 201 -27.86 6.43 -12.90
N GLY A 202 -26.97 6.22 -13.88
CA GLY A 202 -26.02 5.10 -13.86
C GLY A 202 -25.04 5.16 -12.68
N LEU A 203 -24.54 6.36 -12.41
CA LEU A 203 -23.70 6.64 -11.25
C LEU A 203 -24.45 6.39 -9.92
N LEU A 204 -25.72 6.81 -9.82
CA LEU A 204 -26.54 6.53 -8.64
C LEU A 204 -26.73 5.02 -8.41
N ARG A 205 -27.06 4.25 -9.45
CA ARG A 205 -27.16 2.78 -9.34
C ARG A 205 -25.86 2.15 -8.86
N THR A 206 -24.71 2.70 -9.30
CA THR A 206 -23.39 2.24 -8.85
C THR A 206 -23.21 2.49 -7.34
N LEU A 207 -23.61 3.65 -6.84
CA LEU A 207 -23.57 3.99 -5.42
C LEU A 207 -24.55 3.15 -4.59
N GLU A 208 -25.76 2.91 -5.09
CA GLU A 208 -26.78 2.09 -4.42
C GLU A 208 -26.29 0.65 -4.22
N GLY A 209 -25.53 0.10 -5.18
CA GLY A 209 -24.84 -1.19 -5.04
C GLY A 209 -23.81 -1.23 -3.90
N MET A 210 -23.33 -0.07 -3.46
CA MET A 210 -22.46 0.11 -2.29
C MET A 210 -23.20 0.55 -1.03
N LYS A 211 -24.54 0.57 -1.07
CA LYS A 211 -25.41 1.10 0.00
C LYS A 211 -25.18 2.59 0.28
N LEU A 212 -24.80 3.34 -0.74
CA LEU A 212 -24.66 4.79 -0.72
C LEU A 212 -25.77 5.43 -1.56
N ASN A 213 -26.01 6.73 -1.34
CA ASN A 213 -27.04 7.49 -2.03
C ASN A 213 -26.52 8.87 -2.46
N ARG A 214 -27.39 9.70 -3.05
CA ARG A 214 -27.01 11.02 -3.62
C ARG A 214 -26.40 11.95 -2.58
N THR A 215 -26.85 11.90 -1.33
CA THR A 215 -26.37 12.78 -0.25
C THR A 215 -24.97 12.43 0.24
N ASP A 216 -24.46 11.24 -0.14
CA ASP A 216 -23.09 10.82 0.14
C ASP A 216 -22.07 11.37 -0.88
N ILE A 217 -22.53 11.95 -2.00
CA ILE A 217 -21.66 12.46 -3.07
C ILE A 217 -20.96 13.74 -2.62
N VAL A 218 -19.63 13.70 -2.54
CA VAL A 218 -18.77 14.82 -2.13
C VAL A 218 -18.37 15.68 -3.32
N ARG A 219 -18.13 15.06 -4.48
CA ARG A 219 -17.64 15.77 -5.66
C ARG A 219 -18.19 15.15 -6.92
N ILE A 220 -18.56 15.99 -7.87
CA ILE A 220 -18.84 15.64 -9.26
C ILE A 220 -17.80 16.33 -10.17
N LYS A 221 -17.26 15.60 -11.14
CA LYS A 221 -16.46 16.17 -12.21
C LYS A 221 -17.01 15.75 -13.56
N CYS A 222 -17.36 16.73 -14.36
CA CYS A 222 -17.98 16.58 -15.67
C CYS A 222 -16.95 16.85 -16.76
N PHE A 223 -16.84 15.92 -17.70
CA PHE A 223 -16.13 16.07 -18.96
C PHE A 223 -17.19 16.21 -20.04
N LEU A 224 -17.39 17.40 -20.61
CA LEU A 224 -18.51 17.68 -21.52
C LEU A 224 -18.06 18.27 -22.86
N ASP A 225 -18.85 18.01 -23.90
CA ASP A 225 -18.66 18.56 -25.24
C ASP A 225 -19.99 19.12 -25.80
N PRO A 226 -20.10 20.42 -26.15
CA PRO A 226 -19.14 21.49 -25.94
C PRO A 226 -19.33 22.21 -24.58
N MET A 227 -18.28 22.87 -24.08
CA MET A 227 -18.35 23.66 -22.84
C MET A 227 -19.37 24.81 -22.90
N SER A 228 -19.69 25.32 -24.09
CA SER A 228 -20.70 26.37 -24.26
C SER A 228 -22.10 25.96 -23.79
N GLN A 229 -22.36 24.65 -23.64
CA GLN A 229 -23.63 24.10 -23.18
C GLN A 229 -23.63 23.69 -21.69
N VAL A 230 -22.63 24.12 -20.91
CA VAL A 230 -22.50 23.76 -19.48
C VAL A 230 -23.75 24.04 -18.64
N GLU A 231 -24.57 25.03 -19.00
CA GLU A 231 -25.80 25.33 -18.26
C GLU A 231 -26.89 24.27 -18.42
N ILE A 232 -26.88 23.48 -19.51
CA ILE A 232 -27.73 22.30 -19.66
C ILE A 232 -27.32 21.25 -18.62
N VAL A 233 -26.02 20.98 -18.52
CA VAL A 233 -25.46 20.01 -17.56
C VAL A 233 -25.76 20.45 -16.13
N ASN A 234 -25.58 21.74 -15.80
CA ASN A 234 -25.91 22.29 -14.48
C ASN A 234 -27.38 22.08 -14.11
N ARG A 235 -28.31 22.32 -15.05
CA ARG A 235 -29.75 22.14 -14.81
C ARG A 235 -30.12 20.68 -14.57
N GLU A 236 -29.51 19.74 -15.28
CA GLU A 236 -29.73 18.31 -15.05
C GLU A 236 -29.16 17.85 -13.70
N ILE A 237 -28.01 18.40 -13.28
CA ILE A 237 -27.46 18.19 -11.93
C ILE A 237 -28.43 18.74 -10.88
N GLU A 238 -28.93 19.96 -11.05
CA GLU A 238 -29.94 20.55 -10.15
C GLU A 238 -31.18 19.66 -10.04
N THR A 239 -31.69 19.17 -11.17
CA THR A 239 -32.83 18.25 -11.22
C THR A 239 -32.53 16.93 -10.51
N PHE A 240 -31.32 16.39 -10.67
CA PHE A 240 -30.89 15.14 -10.03
C PHE A 240 -30.83 15.23 -8.50
N PHE A 241 -30.38 16.36 -7.95
CA PHE A 241 -30.35 16.58 -6.49
C PHE A 241 -31.69 17.09 -5.94
N GLY A 242 -32.51 17.77 -6.75
CA GLY A 242 -33.82 18.26 -6.33
C GLY A 242 -33.71 19.26 -5.18
N LYS A 243 -34.17 18.87 -3.99
CA LYS A 243 -34.09 19.69 -2.77
C LYS A 243 -32.79 19.51 -2.00
N GLU A 244 -32.03 18.46 -2.32
CA GLU A 244 -30.75 18.17 -1.66
C GLU A 244 -29.68 19.18 -2.11
N THR A 245 -28.67 19.33 -1.26
CA THR A 245 -27.52 20.18 -1.59
C THR A 245 -26.73 19.57 -2.73
N ILE A 246 -26.45 20.38 -3.75
CA ILE A 246 -25.58 20.00 -4.85
C ILE A 246 -24.13 20.10 -4.35
N PRO A 247 -23.34 19.02 -4.45
CA PRO A 247 -21.97 19.01 -3.96
C PRO A 247 -21.03 19.83 -4.85
N ALA A 248 -19.75 19.86 -4.49
CA ALA A 248 -18.70 20.47 -5.30
C ALA A 248 -18.70 19.91 -6.74
N VAL A 249 -18.81 20.81 -7.74
CA VAL A 249 -18.86 20.43 -9.16
C VAL A 249 -17.74 21.12 -9.92
N SER A 250 -17.09 20.37 -10.82
CA SER A 250 -16.05 20.90 -11.72
C SER A 250 -16.29 20.46 -13.15
N HIS A 251 -15.96 21.33 -14.11
CA HIS A 251 -16.17 21.08 -15.54
C HIS A 251 -14.86 21.15 -16.31
N VAL A 252 -14.70 20.24 -17.26
CA VAL A 252 -13.59 20.20 -18.22
C VAL A 252 -14.20 19.93 -19.59
N GLU A 253 -13.83 20.75 -20.57
CA GLU A 253 -14.21 20.46 -21.95
C GLU A 253 -13.52 19.17 -22.42
N TRP A 254 -14.32 18.24 -22.93
CA TRP A 254 -13.86 16.99 -23.50
C TRP A 254 -13.83 17.13 -25.03
N ILE A 255 -12.64 17.30 -25.61
CA ILE A 255 -12.53 17.48 -27.06
C ILE A 255 -12.83 16.15 -27.74
N VAL A 256 -13.74 16.16 -28.71
CA VAL A 256 -14.19 14.94 -29.38
C VAL A 256 -14.88 14.03 -28.35
N GLY A 257 -15.79 14.60 -27.55
CA GLY A 257 -16.68 13.84 -26.67
C GLY A 257 -17.52 12.91 -27.53
N GLY A 258 -17.37 11.60 -27.32
CA GLY A 258 -17.64 10.60 -28.36
C GLY A 258 -19.08 10.60 -28.87
N GLY A 259 -19.36 11.27 -29.99
CA GLY A 259 -20.62 11.17 -30.75
C GLY A 259 -21.86 11.18 -29.88
N ALA A 260 -22.56 10.05 -29.80
CA ALA A 260 -23.77 9.86 -28.99
C ALA A 260 -23.56 9.93 -27.45
N ARG A 261 -22.34 10.20 -26.97
CA ARG A 261 -21.96 10.32 -25.56
C ARG A 261 -21.25 11.66 -25.32
N PRO A 262 -21.99 12.78 -25.29
CA PRO A 262 -21.43 14.12 -25.20
C PRO A 262 -20.93 14.48 -23.78
N ILE A 263 -21.05 13.58 -22.81
CA ILE A 263 -20.61 13.81 -21.44
C ILE A 263 -20.12 12.52 -20.77
N GLU A 264 -19.03 12.65 -20.03
CA GLU A 264 -18.55 11.67 -19.05
C GLU A 264 -18.55 12.31 -17.65
N ILE A 265 -19.07 11.61 -16.65
CA ILE A 265 -19.10 12.10 -15.26
C ILE A 265 -18.39 11.10 -14.35
N GLU A 266 -17.47 11.62 -13.52
CA GLU A 266 -16.89 10.89 -12.39
C GLU A 266 -17.33 11.51 -11.06
N LEU A 267 -17.32 10.72 -9.99
CA LEU A 267 -17.65 11.22 -8.66
C LEU A 267 -16.80 10.63 -7.54
N VAL A 268 -16.80 11.35 -6.42
CA VAL A 268 -16.28 10.91 -5.12
C VAL A 268 -17.42 10.93 -4.13
N ALA A 269 -17.58 9.86 -3.35
CA ALA A 269 -18.57 9.75 -2.29
C ALA A 269 -17.92 9.41 -0.94
N ALA A 270 -18.50 9.91 0.13
CA ALA A 270 -18.19 9.50 1.49
C ALA A 270 -18.79 8.11 1.74
N ALA A 271 -18.12 7.30 2.55
CA ALA A 271 -18.64 6.02 2.99
C ALA A 271 -18.36 5.77 4.47
N PRO A 272 -19.24 5.04 5.18
CA PRO A 272 -18.97 4.60 6.54
C PRO A 272 -17.67 3.79 6.61
N LEU A 273 -16.97 3.88 7.75
CA LEU A 273 -15.75 3.11 7.98
C LEU A 273 -16.01 1.61 7.92
N THR A 274 -15.33 0.91 7.01
CA THR A 274 -15.43 -0.56 6.90
C THR A 274 -14.42 -1.24 7.83
N LYS A 275 -14.85 -2.29 8.55
CA LYS A 275 -13.92 -3.16 9.29
C LYS A 275 -13.20 -4.09 8.32
N THR A 276 -12.01 -3.68 7.87
CA THR A 276 -11.18 -4.46 6.94
C THR A 276 -9.70 -4.22 7.21
N THR A 277 -8.86 -5.16 6.78
CA THR A 277 -7.40 -5.03 6.77
C THR A 277 -6.87 -4.47 5.44
N ALA A 278 -7.68 -4.48 4.39
CA ALA A 278 -7.33 -3.86 3.11
C ALA A 278 -7.34 -2.35 3.24
N THR A 279 -6.40 -1.66 2.59
CA THR A 279 -6.44 -0.19 2.49
C THR A 279 -7.17 0.31 1.25
N VAL A 280 -7.24 -0.51 0.19
CA VAL A 280 -8.05 -0.24 -1.01
C VAL A 280 -8.78 -1.51 -1.44
N SER A 281 -10.07 -1.37 -1.74
CA SER A 281 -10.87 -2.42 -2.39
C SER A 281 -11.33 -1.96 -3.77
N TYR A 282 -11.54 -2.92 -4.67
CA TYR A 282 -11.88 -2.70 -6.07
C TYR A 282 -13.13 -3.49 -6.41
N SER A 283 -14.09 -2.87 -7.09
CA SER A 283 -15.29 -3.57 -7.52
C SER A 283 -15.78 -3.11 -8.89
N THR A 284 -16.36 -4.06 -9.59
CA THR A 284 -17.10 -3.86 -10.83
C THR A 284 -18.49 -4.45 -10.60
N PRO A 285 -19.57 -3.65 -10.66
CA PRO A 285 -20.93 -4.13 -10.42
C PRO A 285 -21.30 -5.32 -11.32
N GLN A 286 -22.22 -6.15 -10.81
CA GLN A 286 -22.74 -7.31 -11.54
C GLN A 286 -23.36 -6.87 -12.88
N GLY A 287 -22.97 -7.54 -13.97
CA GLY A 287 -23.41 -7.20 -15.33
C GLY A 287 -22.51 -6.23 -16.09
N MET A 288 -21.43 -5.72 -15.48
CA MET A 288 -20.41 -4.94 -16.19
C MET A 288 -19.16 -5.78 -16.49
N THR A 289 -18.59 -5.58 -17.68
CA THR A 289 -17.33 -6.23 -18.07
C THR A 289 -16.17 -5.67 -17.23
N THR A 290 -15.42 -6.57 -16.58
CA THR A 290 -14.19 -6.22 -15.88
C THR A 290 -13.13 -5.76 -16.87
N SER A 291 -12.38 -4.72 -16.52
CA SER A 291 -11.29 -4.21 -17.34
C SER A 291 -9.95 -4.39 -16.62
N PRO A 292 -8.88 -4.79 -17.32
CA PRO A 292 -7.55 -4.89 -16.71
C PRO A 292 -6.92 -3.52 -16.42
N VAL A 293 -7.51 -2.43 -16.91
CA VAL A 293 -6.94 -1.07 -16.83
C VAL A 293 -7.76 -0.09 -16.01
N TYR A 294 -8.96 -0.48 -15.58
CA TYR A 294 -9.76 0.30 -14.62
C TYR A 294 -10.76 -0.57 -13.86
N SER A 295 -11.08 -0.18 -12.64
CA SER A 295 -12.26 -0.69 -11.90
C SER A 295 -13.39 0.32 -11.99
N ARG A 296 -14.64 -0.15 -11.97
CA ARG A 296 -15.78 0.78 -11.92
C ARG A 296 -15.75 1.61 -10.64
N VAL A 297 -15.38 0.96 -9.54
CA VAL A 297 -15.27 1.56 -8.21
C VAL A 297 -13.95 1.13 -7.57
N ALA A 298 -13.29 2.08 -6.93
CA ALA A 298 -12.30 1.78 -5.89
C ALA A 298 -12.69 2.49 -4.59
N GLN A 299 -12.45 1.84 -3.46
CA GLN A 299 -12.73 2.37 -2.13
C GLN A 299 -11.45 2.41 -1.31
N ILE A 300 -11.06 3.59 -0.84
CA ILE A 300 -10.02 3.70 0.20
C ILE A 300 -10.67 3.48 1.55
N HIS A 301 -10.11 2.58 2.35
CA HIS A 301 -10.54 2.32 3.71
C HIS A 301 -9.75 3.17 4.71
N GLY A 302 -10.46 3.90 5.55
CA GLY A 302 -9.89 4.82 6.54
C GLY A 302 -9.40 6.16 5.96
N ASN A 303 -8.61 6.89 6.78
CA ASN A 303 -8.37 8.32 6.58
C ASN A 303 -7.10 8.69 5.83
N ARG A 304 -6.29 7.71 5.44
CA ARG A 304 -4.97 7.94 4.85
C ARG A 304 -5.07 7.99 3.34
N ARG A 305 -4.78 9.15 2.76
CA ARG A 305 -4.91 9.40 1.31
C ARG A 305 -3.66 10.09 0.80
N ILE A 306 -3.22 9.70 -0.39
CA ILE A 306 -2.08 10.28 -1.10
C ILE A 306 -2.62 10.90 -2.38
N TYR A 307 -2.38 12.19 -2.57
CA TYR A 307 -2.71 12.91 -3.79
C TYR A 307 -1.44 13.14 -4.58
N VAL A 308 -1.39 12.61 -5.80
CA VAL A 308 -0.34 12.91 -6.78
C VAL A 308 -1.04 13.61 -7.94
N ALA A 309 -0.63 14.82 -8.28
CA ALA A 309 -1.29 15.59 -9.33
C ALA A 309 -0.27 16.24 -10.25
N GLY A 310 -0.66 16.44 -11.51
CA GLY A 310 0.16 17.15 -12.49
C GLY A 310 1.38 16.38 -12.99
N LEU A 311 1.35 15.04 -12.94
CA LEU A 311 2.45 14.25 -13.51
C LEU A 311 2.47 14.41 -15.02
N VAL A 312 3.51 15.09 -15.51
CA VAL A 312 3.83 15.22 -16.93
C VAL A 312 5.19 14.59 -17.19
N ALA A 313 5.44 14.19 -18.43
CA ALA A 313 6.70 13.57 -18.79
C ALA A 313 7.89 14.54 -18.64
N ALA A 314 9.04 14.01 -18.24
CA ALA A 314 10.27 14.79 -18.18
C ALA A 314 10.66 15.24 -19.60
N ASP A 315 10.66 14.27 -20.51
CA ASP A 315 10.92 14.42 -21.95
C ASP A 315 9.61 14.38 -22.75
N PHE A 316 9.60 15.01 -23.94
CA PHE A 316 8.40 15.25 -24.75
C PHE A 316 8.57 14.78 -26.20
N GLU A 317 9.30 13.68 -26.41
CA GLU A 317 9.57 13.11 -27.74
C GLU A 317 8.32 12.50 -28.38
N ASP A 318 8.01 11.23 -28.07
CA ASP A 318 6.84 10.50 -28.56
C ASP A 318 5.91 10.09 -27.41
N GLY A 319 4.67 9.67 -27.74
CA GLY A 319 3.67 9.30 -26.74
C GLY A 319 4.08 8.13 -25.85
N ALA A 320 4.84 7.15 -26.34
CA ALA A 320 5.26 6.00 -25.55
C ALA A 320 6.29 6.41 -24.49
N THR A 321 7.27 7.24 -24.89
CA THR A 321 8.27 7.83 -23.99
C THR A 321 7.59 8.66 -22.90
N GLN A 322 6.61 9.49 -23.26
CA GLN A 322 5.86 10.28 -22.29
C GLN A 322 5.12 9.41 -21.26
N VAL A 323 4.43 8.37 -21.73
CA VAL A 323 3.69 7.44 -20.86
C VAL A 323 4.65 6.73 -19.91
N HIS A 324 5.75 6.15 -20.42
CA HIS A 324 6.72 5.44 -19.58
C HIS A 324 7.34 6.35 -18.53
N SER A 325 7.74 7.57 -18.91
CA SER A 325 8.27 8.57 -17.99
C SER A 325 7.29 8.86 -16.84
N ILE A 326 6.00 9.04 -17.12
CA ILE A 326 4.99 9.31 -16.10
C ILE A 326 4.83 8.15 -15.11
N PHE A 327 4.76 6.92 -15.60
CA PHE A 327 4.64 5.75 -14.72
C PHE A 327 5.89 5.53 -13.86
N GLN A 328 7.09 5.80 -14.39
CA GLN A 328 8.33 5.78 -13.61
C GLN A 328 8.38 6.89 -12.55
N GLN A 329 7.89 8.09 -12.87
CA GLN A 329 7.72 9.16 -11.89
C GLN A 329 6.73 8.76 -10.80
N LEU A 330 5.59 8.15 -11.16
CA LEU A 330 4.59 7.69 -10.21
C LEU A 330 5.17 6.69 -9.20
N ILE A 331 6.00 5.73 -9.64
CA ILE A 331 6.73 4.81 -8.74
C ILE A 331 7.54 5.59 -7.70
N ARG A 332 8.34 6.56 -8.15
CA ARG A 332 9.20 7.37 -7.28
C ARG A 332 8.40 8.19 -6.27
N GLN A 333 7.25 8.72 -6.69
CA GLN A 333 6.39 9.55 -5.85
C GLN A 333 5.60 8.73 -4.81
N LEU A 334 5.20 7.50 -5.14
CA LEU A 334 4.47 6.62 -4.22
C LEU A 334 5.38 5.96 -3.17
N LYS A 335 6.63 5.63 -3.53
CA LYS A 335 7.59 4.95 -2.64
C LYS A 335 7.74 5.59 -1.24
N PRO A 336 8.01 6.91 -1.09
CA PRO A 336 8.21 7.52 0.23
C PRO A 336 6.92 7.55 1.07
N THR A 337 5.76 7.50 0.42
CA THR A 337 4.45 7.42 1.10
C THR A 337 4.04 6.01 1.51
N ARG A 338 4.93 5.02 1.29
CA ARG A 338 4.65 3.58 1.45
C ARG A 338 3.44 3.14 0.64
N SER A 339 3.34 3.56 -0.61
CA SER A 339 2.28 3.14 -1.54
C SER A 339 2.87 2.57 -2.82
N ASN A 340 2.04 1.93 -3.63
CA ASN A 340 2.42 1.32 -4.90
C ASN A 340 1.18 1.15 -5.81
N PHE A 341 1.36 0.59 -7.00
CA PHE A 341 0.29 0.41 -7.99
C PHE A 341 -0.91 -0.41 -7.52
N ARG A 342 -0.74 -1.29 -6.53
CA ARG A 342 -1.82 -2.11 -5.93
C ARG A 342 -2.70 -1.34 -4.95
N HIS A 343 -2.37 -0.08 -4.68
CA HIS A 343 -3.03 0.80 -3.72
C HIS A 343 -3.51 2.11 -4.35
N LEU A 344 -3.57 2.17 -5.69
CA LEU A 344 -4.17 3.28 -6.41
C LEU A 344 -5.69 3.17 -6.35
N ALA A 345 -6.38 4.25 -6.02
CA ALA A 345 -7.83 4.28 -5.94
C ALA A 345 -8.45 5.05 -7.12
N LYS A 346 -7.91 6.23 -7.47
CA LYS A 346 -8.42 7.04 -8.59
C LYS A 346 -7.30 7.41 -9.54
N ALA A 347 -7.57 7.33 -10.84
CA ALA A 347 -6.75 7.88 -11.91
C ALA A 347 -7.58 8.83 -12.78
N THR A 348 -7.02 9.97 -13.16
CA THR A 348 -7.60 10.83 -14.20
C THR A 348 -6.49 11.17 -15.19
N TYR A 349 -6.67 10.76 -16.45
CA TYR A 349 -5.73 10.98 -17.54
C TYR A 349 -6.22 12.12 -18.43
N TYR A 350 -5.41 13.15 -18.55
CA TYR A 350 -5.61 14.25 -19.49
C TYR A 350 -4.68 14.02 -20.67
N VAL A 351 -5.25 13.68 -21.81
CA VAL A 351 -4.53 13.43 -23.06
C VAL A 351 -4.83 14.58 -24.02
N ALA A 352 -3.86 15.04 -24.79
CA ALA A 352 -4.01 16.18 -25.71
C ALA A 352 -3.79 15.82 -27.18
N ASP A 353 -3.38 14.59 -27.47
CA ASP A 353 -3.24 14.07 -28.83
C ASP A 353 -3.55 12.56 -28.91
N GLU A 354 -3.77 12.07 -30.14
CA GLU A 354 -4.17 10.68 -30.40
C GLU A 354 -3.04 9.66 -30.17
N ASP A 355 -1.78 10.02 -30.45
CA ASP A 355 -0.64 9.13 -30.24
C ASP A 355 -0.51 8.80 -28.76
N VAL A 356 -0.40 9.81 -27.89
CA VAL A 356 -0.26 9.55 -26.45
C VAL A 356 -1.49 8.85 -25.86
N SER A 357 -2.70 9.11 -26.38
CA SER A 357 -3.92 8.41 -26.00
C SER A 357 -3.87 6.92 -26.36
N SER A 358 -3.34 6.60 -27.55
CA SER A 358 -3.14 5.24 -28.04
C SER A 358 -2.05 4.51 -27.25
N GLN A 359 -0.90 5.16 -27.04
CA GLN A 359 0.22 4.61 -26.28
C GLN A 359 -0.16 4.37 -24.82
N LEU A 360 -0.92 5.28 -24.20
CA LEU A 360 -1.44 5.09 -22.84
C LEU A 360 -2.27 3.81 -22.73
N ASN A 361 -3.15 3.54 -23.71
CA ASN A 361 -3.95 2.33 -23.74
C ASN A 361 -3.10 1.05 -23.85
N LYS A 362 -2.02 1.08 -24.64
CA LYS A 362 -1.11 -0.05 -24.84
C LYS A 362 -0.20 -0.30 -23.64
N ILE A 363 0.31 0.76 -23.00
CA ILE A 363 1.40 0.66 -22.04
C ILE A 363 0.89 0.48 -20.60
N ARG A 364 -0.18 1.18 -20.19
CA ARG A 364 -0.65 1.11 -18.79
C ARG A 364 -1.01 -0.30 -18.28
N PRO A 365 -1.50 -1.28 -19.10
CA PRO A 365 -1.74 -2.64 -18.61
C PRO A 365 -0.47 -3.31 -18.08
N HIS A 366 0.72 -2.93 -18.56
CA HIS A 366 1.99 -3.51 -18.08
C HIS A 366 2.38 -3.03 -16.68
N TYR A 367 1.77 -1.94 -16.19
CA TYR A 367 2.01 -1.39 -14.87
C TYR A 367 0.98 -1.83 -13.83
N TYR A 368 -0.23 -2.20 -14.26
CA TYR A 368 -1.32 -2.52 -13.37
C TYR A 368 -1.44 -4.01 -13.07
N ASP A 369 -1.80 -4.32 -11.83
CA ASP A 369 -2.44 -5.58 -11.53
C ASP A 369 -3.86 -5.53 -12.13
N PRO A 370 -4.21 -6.42 -13.08
CA PRO A 370 -5.53 -6.43 -13.71
C PRO A 370 -6.67 -6.71 -12.71
N LYS A 371 -6.37 -7.24 -11.51
CA LYS A 371 -7.35 -7.43 -10.43
C LYS A 371 -7.49 -6.20 -9.52
N ARG A 372 -6.58 -5.24 -9.60
CA ARG A 372 -6.53 -4.04 -8.73
C ARG A 372 -6.26 -2.74 -9.50
N PRO A 373 -6.84 -2.51 -10.69
CA PRO A 373 -6.64 -1.24 -11.39
C PRO A 373 -7.46 -0.11 -10.71
N PRO A 374 -6.98 1.15 -10.73
CA PRO A 374 -7.73 2.25 -10.12
C PRO A 374 -9.07 2.50 -10.83
N ALA A 375 -10.00 3.15 -10.14
CA ALA A 375 -11.12 3.80 -10.81
C ALA A 375 -10.59 4.91 -11.72
N ALA A 376 -10.84 4.80 -13.02
CA ALA A 376 -10.12 5.63 -14.00
C ALA A 376 -11.03 6.38 -14.97
N SER A 377 -10.62 7.59 -15.33
CA SER A 377 -11.27 8.41 -16.35
C SER A 377 -10.22 8.93 -17.31
N LYS A 378 -10.52 9.01 -18.61
CA LYS A 378 -9.58 9.48 -19.64
C LYS A 378 -10.27 10.54 -20.49
N ALA A 379 -9.81 11.77 -20.40
CA ALA A 379 -10.36 12.90 -21.13
C ALA A 379 -9.35 13.44 -22.15
N MET A 380 -9.81 13.60 -23.39
CA MET A 380 -9.11 14.38 -24.41
C MET A 380 -9.33 15.87 -24.14
N VAL A 381 -8.25 16.64 -24.01
CA VAL A 381 -8.26 18.06 -23.64
C VAL A 381 -7.39 18.88 -24.59
N ARG A 382 -7.44 20.22 -24.51
CA ARG A 382 -6.71 21.09 -25.45
C ARG A 382 -5.21 21.09 -25.21
N GLY A 383 -4.79 20.67 -24.01
CA GLY A 383 -3.40 20.67 -23.59
C GLY A 383 -3.26 20.47 -22.08
N THR A 384 -2.02 20.29 -21.63
CA THR A 384 -1.66 20.09 -20.21
C THR A 384 -1.09 21.36 -19.56
N GLY A 385 -0.98 22.46 -20.31
CA GLY A 385 -0.38 23.71 -19.86
C GLY A 385 1.16 23.69 -19.83
N PHE A 386 1.80 22.64 -20.38
CA PHE A 386 3.25 22.47 -20.41
C PHE A 386 3.83 22.29 -21.82
N GLY A 387 3.30 22.99 -22.84
CA GLY A 387 3.82 22.93 -24.20
C GLY A 387 3.61 21.55 -24.83
N LYS A 388 4.71 20.97 -25.33
CA LYS A 388 4.74 19.67 -26.04
C LYS A 388 4.39 18.44 -25.18
N ARG A 389 4.15 18.61 -23.88
CA ARG A 389 3.71 17.51 -23.01
C ARG A 389 2.22 17.30 -23.18
N THR A 390 1.85 16.17 -23.75
CA THR A 390 0.47 15.91 -24.17
C THR A 390 -0.25 14.92 -23.28
N LEU A 391 0.41 14.35 -22.27
CA LEU A 391 -0.21 13.57 -21.21
C LEU A 391 0.08 14.20 -19.84
N MET A 392 -0.99 14.39 -19.07
CA MET A 392 -0.93 14.71 -17.65
C MET A 392 -1.77 13.71 -16.84
N VAL A 393 -1.25 13.29 -15.70
CA VAL A 393 -1.89 12.28 -14.86
C VAL A 393 -2.06 12.76 -13.43
N ASP A 394 -3.29 12.63 -12.94
CA ASP A 394 -3.63 12.76 -11.53
C ASP A 394 -3.98 11.39 -10.95
N MET A 395 -3.47 11.11 -9.74
CA MET A 395 -3.67 9.87 -9.00
C MET A 395 -4.09 10.15 -7.55
N ILE A 396 -4.96 9.31 -7.03
CA ILE A 396 -5.24 9.20 -5.60
C ILE A 396 -4.92 7.77 -5.18
N ALA A 397 -4.16 7.61 -4.12
CA ALA A 397 -3.75 6.32 -3.58
C ALA A 397 -3.97 6.27 -2.06
N ALA A 398 -3.91 5.07 -1.48
CA ALA A 398 -3.75 4.87 -0.05
C ALA A 398 -2.32 4.40 0.23
N PRO A 399 -1.73 4.71 1.41
CA PRO A 399 -0.56 3.98 1.83
C PRO A 399 -0.94 2.50 2.01
N GLU A 400 0.06 1.64 1.88
CA GLU A 400 -0.03 0.28 2.38
C GLU A 400 -0.50 0.31 3.83
N GLY A 401 -1.37 -0.64 4.18
CA GLY A 401 -1.79 -0.81 5.57
C GLY A 401 -0.56 -1.02 6.47
N PRO A 402 -0.67 -0.77 7.79
CA PRO A 402 0.30 -1.33 8.70
C PRO A 402 0.41 -2.82 8.41
N LEU A 403 1.65 -3.30 8.34
CA LEU A 403 2.00 -4.68 8.09
C LEU A 403 1.44 -5.54 9.23
N ASN A 404 0.16 -5.91 9.14
CA ASN A 404 -0.49 -6.75 10.12
C ASN A 404 -0.16 -8.20 9.77
N SER A 405 0.74 -8.79 10.53
CA SER A 405 1.08 -10.18 10.32
C SER A 405 -0.13 -11.06 10.61
N VAL A 406 -0.48 -11.95 9.67
CA VAL A 406 -1.47 -13.03 9.80
C VAL A 406 -1.14 -13.90 11.03
N LEU A 407 0.15 -14.03 11.36
CA LEU A 407 0.60 -14.79 12.52
C LEU A 407 0.16 -14.17 13.85
N THR A 408 0.05 -12.84 13.94
CA THR A 408 -0.21 -12.16 15.23
C THR A 408 -1.53 -12.58 15.88
N PRO A 409 -2.69 -12.51 15.20
CA PRO A 409 -3.95 -12.97 15.79
C PRO A 409 -3.97 -14.48 16.04
N LEU A 410 -3.30 -15.29 15.21
CA LEU A 410 -3.20 -16.74 15.39
C LEU A 410 -2.36 -17.10 16.62
N ALA A 411 -1.22 -16.43 16.79
CA ALA A 411 -0.27 -16.63 17.89
C ALA A 411 -0.88 -16.29 19.26
N LYS A 412 -1.80 -15.32 19.32
CA LYS A 412 -2.55 -14.99 20.54
C LYS A 412 -3.55 -16.09 20.93
N LYS A 413 -4.06 -16.85 19.95
CA LYS A 413 -5.03 -17.93 20.18
C LYS A 413 -4.35 -19.27 20.50
N ALA A 414 -3.18 -19.51 19.92
CA ALA A 414 -2.42 -20.74 20.12
C ALA A 414 -1.82 -20.80 21.54
N LYS A 415 -1.90 -21.97 22.18
CA LYS A 415 -1.29 -22.25 23.48
C LYS A 415 -0.50 -23.55 23.41
N PRO A 416 0.77 -23.57 23.85
CA PRO A 416 1.54 -24.80 23.90
C PRO A 416 0.93 -25.77 24.93
N THR A 417 1.03 -27.08 24.66
CA THR A 417 0.61 -28.11 25.61
C THR A 417 1.58 -28.22 26.78
N ARG A 418 2.86 -27.95 26.55
CA ARG A 418 3.89 -27.87 27.58
C ARG A 418 5.00 -26.88 27.22
N GLN A 419 5.71 -26.42 28.23
CA GLN A 419 6.92 -25.61 28.10
C GLN A 419 8.04 -26.28 28.90
N VAL A 420 9.22 -26.45 28.28
CA VAL A 420 10.36 -27.13 28.90
C VAL A 420 11.62 -26.30 28.76
N VAL A 421 12.50 -26.33 29.76
CA VAL A 421 13.83 -25.69 29.68
C VAL A 421 14.76 -26.63 28.92
N TYR A 422 15.29 -26.17 27.80
CA TYR A 422 16.24 -26.98 27.01
C TYR A 422 17.69 -26.56 27.24
N LYS A 423 17.92 -25.31 27.67
CA LYS A 423 19.24 -24.75 27.89
C LYS A 423 19.22 -23.72 29.03
N THR A 424 20.27 -23.74 29.84
CA THR A 424 20.54 -22.71 30.86
C THR A 424 21.90 -22.09 30.58
N VAL A 425 21.97 -20.76 30.44
CA VAL A 425 23.19 -19.99 30.20
C VAL A 425 23.32 -18.93 31.30
N GLY A 426 24.24 -19.14 32.23
CA GLY A 426 24.26 -18.37 33.48
C GLY A 426 22.91 -18.49 34.19
N ASP A 427 22.27 -17.36 34.50
CA ASP A 427 20.94 -17.33 35.14
C ASP A 427 19.78 -17.39 34.14
N ARG A 428 20.05 -17.36 32.82
CA ARG A 428 19.02 -17.36 31.78
C ARG A 428 18.59 -18.78 31.44
N LYS A 429 17.31 -19.08 31.61
CA LYS A 429 16.66 -20.31 31.13
C LYS A 429 15.99 -20.06 29.78
N LEU A 430 16.33 -20.86 28.78
CA LEU A 430 15.72 -20.83 27.45
C LEU A 430 14.75 -22.00 27.30
N HIS A 431 13.60 -21.74 26.68
CA HIS A 431 12.50 -22.70 26.63
C HIS A 431 12.19 -23.20 25.21
N LEU A 432 11.65 -24.43 25.17
CA LEU A 432 10.91 -24.95 24.05
C LEU A 432 9.43 -24.93 24.41
N HIS A 433 8.61 -24.40 23.51
CA HIS A 433 7.14 -24.40 23.62
C HIS A 433 6.58 -25.49 22.71
N ILE A 434 6.05 -26.55 23.30
CA ILE A 434 5.68 -27.77 22.59
C ILE A 434 4.17 -27.81 22.36
N PHE A 435 3.78 -28.22 21.16
CA PHE A 435 2.42 -28.42 20.69
C PHE A 435 2.28 -29.88 20.28
N GLU A 436 1.61 -30.65 21.12
CA GLU A 436 1.38 -32.07 20.86
C GLU A 436 0.09 -32.26 20.06
N PRO A 437 0.05 -33.22 19.12
CA PRO A 437 -1.17 -33.55 18.42
C PRO A 437 -2.21 -34.14 19.39
N GLN A 438 -3.48 -34.08 19.00
CA GLN A 438 -4.53 -34.71 19.81
C GLN A 438 -4.27 -36.20 19.99
N GLY A 439 -4.34 -36.68 21.24
CA GLY A 439 -4.12 -38.09 21.59
C GLY A 439 -2.66 -38.54 21.61
N HIS A 440 -1.70 -37.61 21.60
CA HIS A 440 -0.28 -37.92 21.63
C HIS A 440 0.15 -38.69 22.88
N GLN A 441 1.05 -39.67 22.70
CA GLN A 441 1.62 -40.48 23.76
C GLN A 441 3.15 -40.55 23.62
N SER A 442 3.87 -40.78 24.72
CA SER A 442 5.34 -40.93 24.69
C SER A 442 5.80 -42.20 23.96
N THR A 443 4.92 -43.18 23.76
CA THR A 443 5.16 -44.39 22.95
C THR A 443 5.03 -44.14 21.45
N ASP A 444 4.54 -42.96 21.05
CA ASP A 444 4.51 -42.56 19.64
C ASP A 444 5.94 -42.40 19.07
N ARG A 445 6.03 -42.37 17.74
CA ARG A 445 7.27 -42.09 17.00
C ARG A 445 7.01 -41.06 15.91
N ARG A 446 6.48 -39.90 16.31
CA ARG A 446 6.05 -38.84 15.39
C ARG A 446 7.23 -38.01 14.88
N PRO A 447 7.13 -37.47 13.66
CA PRO A 447 8.02 -36.40 13.22
C PRO A 447 7.84 -35.15 14.10
N VAL A 448 8.89 -34.34 14.21
CA VAL A 448 8.90 -33.10 14.99
C VAL A 448 9.26 -31.90 14.10
N LEU A 449 8.57 -30.77 14.29
CA LEU A 449 8.86 -29.52 13.61
C LEU A 449 9.31 -28.46 14.61
N LEU A 450 10.57 -28.02 14.50
CA LEU A 450 11.15 -26.92 15.27
C LEU A 450 10.98 -25.60 14.50
N ALA A 451 10.04 -24.76 14.93
CA ALA A 451 9.72 -23.45 14.38
C ALA A 451 10.49 -22.33 15.10
N ILE A 452 11.34 -21.62 14.35
CA ILE A 452 12.26 -20.61 14.87
C ILE A 452 11.87 -19.21 14.36
N HIS A 453 11.61 -18.31 15.30
CA HIS A 453 11.12 -16.97 14.97
C HIS A 453 12.19 -16.05 14.36
N GLY A 454 11.74 -15.17 13.46
CA GLY A 454 12.54 -14.06 12.94
C GLY A 454 12.67 -12.88 13.91
N GLY A 455 13.26 -11.78 13.44
CA GLY A 455 13.47 -10.56 14.24
C GLY A 455 14.89 -9.99 14.19
N GLY A 456 15.65 -10.29 13.13
CA GLY A 456 17.00 -9.76 12.93
C GLY A 456 17.98 -10.12 14.05
N TRP A 457 17.75 -11.24 14.73
CA TRP A 457 18.43 -11.70 15.96
C TRP A 457 18.31 -10.77 17.17
N THR A 458 17.68 -9.60 17.05
CA THR A 458 17.62 -8.58 18.11
C THR A 458 16.22 -8.45 18.72
N GLY A 459 15.22 -9.12 18.16
CA GLY A 459 13.82 -9.04 18.57
C GLY A 459 13.04 -10.30 18.23
N GLY A 460 11.75 -10.29 18.58
CA GLY A 460 10.87 -11.45 18.45
C GLY A 460 10.83 -12.32 19.70
N ASN A 461 9.99 -13.35 19.67
CA ASN A 461 9.87 -14.36 20.70
C ASN A 461 9.22 -15.63 20.12
N ALA A 462 9.28 -16.75 20.86
CA ALA A 462 8.72 -18.03 20.45
C ALA A 462 7.23 -17.94 20.09
N GLN A 463 6.44 -17.13 20.80
CA GLN A 463 5.00 -16.99 20.52
C GLN A 463 4.72 -16.57 19.07
N GLY A 464 5.59 -15.76 18.46
CA GLY A 464 5.44 -15.33 17.06
C GLY A 464 5.35 -16.48 16.05
N PHE A 465 5.88 -17.66 16.38
CA PHE A 465 5.89 -18.85 15.51
C PHE A 465 5.02 -20.00 16.03
N PHE A 466 4.22 -19.77 17.08
CA PHE A 466 3.18 -20.71 17.51
C PHE A 466 2.22 -21.12 16.39
N PRO A 467 1.80 -20.23 15.45
CA PRO A 467 0.88 -20.64 14.39
C PRO A 467 1.42 -21.79 13.52
N PHE A 468 2.73 -21.81 13.23
CA PHE A 468 3.35 -22.90 12.48
C PHE A 468 3.44 -24.18 13.32
N ALA A 469 3.91 -24.07 14.57
CA ALA A 469 4.02 -25.23 15.46
C ALA A 469 2.65 -25.88 15.73
N ALA A 470 1.62 -25.07 15.99
CA ALA A 470 0.24 -25.54 16.19
C ALA A 470 -0.34 -26.16 14.91
N HIS A 471 -0.16 -25.52 13.74
CA HIS A 471 -0.68 -26.05 12.48
C HIS A 471 -0.13 -27.44 12.16
N PHE A 472 1.18 -27.66 12.31
CA PHE A 472 1.76 -28.98 12.03
C PHE A 472 1.50 -30.01 13.14
N ALA A 473 1.23 -29.55 14.37
CA ALA A 473 0.65 -30.42 15.40
C ALA A 473 -0.75 -30.93 15.00
N GLU A 474 -1.59 -30.07 14.43
CA GLU A 474 -2.89 -30.48 13.87
C GLU A 474 -2.76 -31.46 12.69
N GLN A 475 -1.64 -31.43 11.96
CA GLN A 475 -1.33 -32.42 10.91
C GLN A 475 -0.69 -33.72 11.44
N GLY A 476 -0.48 -33.84 12.75
CA GLY A 476 -0.02 -35.08 13.41
C GLY A 476 1.47 -35.16 13.75
N MET A 477 2.24 -34.09 13.51
CA MET A 477 3.62 -33.96 14.02
C MET A 477 3.61 -33.48 15.48
N VAL A 478 4.77 -33.51 16.15
CA VAL A 478 4.98 -32.68 17.35
C VAL A 478 5.52 -31.32 16.91
N GLY A 479 4.78 -30.24 17.19
CA GLY A 479 5.23 -28.89 16.92
C GLY A 479 6.05 -28.34 18.09
N VAL A 480 7.15 -27.63 17.81
CA VAL A 480 7.99 -27.00 18.83
C VAL A 480 8.34 -25.60 18.39
N SER A 481 8.16 -24.60 19.24
CA SER A 481 8.64 -23.24 18.99
C SER A 481 9.80 -22.88 19.92
N LEU A 482 10.87 -22.34 19.33
CA LEU A 482 12.13 -22.06 20.00
C LEU A 482 12.20 -20.65 20.59
N GLU A 483 12.53 -20.56 21.89
CA GLU A 483 13.11 -19.35 22.47
C GLU A 483 14.64 -19.41 22.38
N TYR A 484 15.29 -18.37 21.85
CA TYR A 484 16.76 -18.27 21.78
C TYR A 484 17.26 -16.93 22.33
N ARG A 485 18.55 -16.83 22.68
CA ARG A 485 19.14 -15.55 23.10
C ARG A 485 19.11 -14.54 21.96
N LEU A 486 18.71 -13.30 22.25
CA LEU A 486 18.71 -12.22 21.26
C LEU A 486 20.02 -11.42 21.36
N ARG A 487 20.64 -11.15 20.20
CA ARG A 487 21.81 -10.28 20.09
C ARG A 487 21.55 -8.95 20.79
N SER A 488 22.43 -8.59 21.70
CA SER A 488 22.30 -7.39 22.53
C SER A 488 23.70 -6.85 22.86
N ASP A 489 23.95 -5.61 22.45
CA ASP A 489 25.22 -4.94 22.77
C ASP A 489 25.34 -4.64 24.28
N LYS A 490 24.22 -4.71 25.04
CA LYS A 490 24.19 -4.43 26.48
C LYS A 490 24.77 -5.57 27.32
N ASP A 491 24.50 -6.81 26.92
CA ASP A 491 24.91 -8.02 27.66
C ASP A 491 25.95 -8.86 26.91
N GLY A 492 26.36 -8.42 25.71
CA GLY A 492 27.38 -9.09 24.90
C GLY A 492 26.88 -10.31 24.13
N THR A 493 25.58 -10.62 24.17
CA THR A 493 25.00 -11.70 23.36
C THR A 493 25.23 -11.40 21.88
N SER A 494 25.88 -12.32 21.18
CA SER A 494 26.23 -12.23 19.77
C SER A 494 25.27 -13.04 18.89
N VAL A 495 25.44 -12.95 17.56
CA VAL A 495 24.71 -13.82 16.62
C VAL A 495 25.23 -15.27 16.71
N PHE A 496 26.48 -15.49 17.12
CA PHE A 496 27.00 -16.85 17.38
C PHE A 496 26.23 -17.53 18.51
N ASP A 497 25.88 -16.79 19.56
CA ASP A 497 25.06 -17.30 20.67
C ASP A 497 23.68 -17.76 20.20
N CYS A 498 23.06 -17.01 19.27
CA CYS A 498 21.78 -17.38 18.66
C CYS A 498 21.89 -18.70 17.88
N VAL A 499 22.99 -18.89 17.13
CA VAL A 499 23.27 -20.11 16.36
C VAL A 499 23.50 -21.30 17.29
N GLN A 500 24.29 -21.11 18.34
CA GLN A 500 24.53 -22.14 19.36
C GLN A 500 23.21 -22.58 20.00
N ASP A 501 22.33 -21.65 20.34
CA ASP A 501 21.04 -21.95 20.98
C ASP A 501 20.11 -22.77 20.09
N ALA A 502 20.05 -22.48 18.79
CA ALA A 502 19.27 -23.27 17.84
C ALA A 502 19.84 -24.69 17.66
N ARG A 503 21.17 -24.81 17.65
CA ARG A 503 21.85 -26.12 17.57
C ARG A 503 21.66 -26.94 18.84
N SER A 504 21.79 -26.33 20.03
CA SER A 504 21.47 -26.94 21.32
C SER A 504 20.02 -27.45 21.37
N ALA A 505 19.07 -26.71 20.78
CA ALA A 505 17.66 -27.11 20.75
C ALA A 505 17.45 -28.40 19.95
N VAL A 506 18.05 -28.53 18.76
CA VAL A 506 17.96 -29.77 17.96
C VAL A 506 18.56 -30.95 18.71
N ARG A 507 19.73 -30.76 19.37
CA ARG A 507 20.34 -31.82 20.20
C ARG A 507 19.45 -32.22 21.35
N TRP A 508 18.86 -31.25 22.04
CA TRP A 508 17.97 -31.52 23.16
C TRP A 508 16.74 -32.31 22.71
N ILE A 509 16.11 -31.91 21.60
CA ILE A 509 14.96 -32.62 21.02
C ILE A 509 15.35 -34.06 20.69
N ARG A 510 16.48 -34.25 20.00
CA ARG A 510 16.97 -35.58 19.61
C ARG A 510 17.27 -36.47 20.82
N LYS A 511 17.93 -35.94 21.84
CA LYS A 511 18.27 -36.66 23.08
C LYS A 511 17.04 -37.05 23.89
N ASN A 512 15.97 -36.25 23.83
CA ASN A 512 14.75 -36.47 24.61
C ASN A 512 13.65 -37.15 23.79
N ALA A 513 13.98 -37.73 22.62
CA ALA A 513 12.99 -38.22 21.65
C ALA A 513 11.96 -39.20 22.25
N ASP A 514 12.40 -40.13 23.09
CA ASP A 514 11.52 -41.12 23.71
C ASP A 514 10.51 -40.46 24.68
N THR A 515 10.95 -39.47 25.47
CA THR A 515 10.04 -38.71 26.36
C THR A 515 9.11 -37.77 25.61
N LEU A 516 9.48 -37.43 24.38
CA LEU A 516 8.70 -36.57 23.50
C LEU A 516 7.77 -37.36 22.58
N GLY A 517 7.83 -38.70 22.54
CA GLY A 517 7.05 -39.51 21.59
C GLY A 517 7.39 -39.22 20.12
N ILE A 518 8.64 -38.85 19.84
CA ILE A 518 9.10 -38.48 18.50
C ILE A 518 10.14 -39.47 17.96
N ASP A 519 10.31 -39.46 16.65
CA ASP A 519 11.40 -40.15 15.98
C ASP A 519 12.62 -39.21 15.86
N PRO A 520 13.79 -39.54 16.48
CA PRO A 520 14.99 -38.70 16.46
C PRO A 520 15.62 -38.56 15.06
N ALA A 521 15.16 -39.34 14.07
CA ALA A 521 15.55 -39.26 12.66
C ALA A 521 14.54 -38.51 11.78
N LYS A 522 13.55 -37.83 12.39
CA LYS A 522 12.50 -37.09 11.68
C LYS A 522 12.30 -35.68 12.25
N ILE A 523 13.40 -34.92 12.33
CA ILE A 523 13.42 -33.54 12.83
C ILE A 523 13.42 -32.54 11.68
N VAL A 524 12.40 -31.68 11.62
CA VAL A 524 12.31 -30.56 10.68
C VAL A 524 12.75 -29.28 11.38
N ALA A 525 13.74 -28.57 10.82
CA ALA A 525 14.06 -27.21 11.25
C ALA A 525 13.39 -26.20 10.32
N MET A 526 12.53 -25.34 10.88
CA MET A 526 11.82 -24.29 10.17
C MET A 526 12.14 -22.93 10.76
N GLY A 527 12.26 -21.90 9.93
CA GLY A 527 12.31 -20.54 10.45
C GLY A 527 12.15 -19.46 9.41
N GLY A 528 11.83 -18.25 9.89
CA GLY A 528 11.66 -17.07 9.04
C GLY A 528 12.72 -16.00 9.25
N SER A 529 13.22 -15.38 8.19
CA SER A 529 14.22 -14.29 8.26
C SER A 529 15.46 -14.74 9.07
N ALA A 530 15.80 -14.05 10.16
CA ALA A 530 16.85 -14.47 11.10
C ALA A 530 16.61 -15.87 11.69
N GLY A 531 15.36 -16.30 11.92
CA GLY A 531 15.05 -17.66 12.34
C GLY A 531 15.28 -18.69 11.24
N GLY A 532 15.13 -18.30 9.97
CA GLY A 532 15.48 -19.12 8.81
C GLY A 532 17.00 -19.31 8.70
N HIS A 533 17.77 -18.28 9.03
CA HIS A 533 19.22 -18.40 9.22
C HIS A 533 19.57 -19.38 10.33
N LEU A 534 18.91 -19.31 11.48
CA LEU A 534 19.13 -20.25 12.57
C LEU A 534 18.76 -21.68 12.17
N ALA A 535 17.65 -21.88 11.44
CA ALA A 535 17.27 -23.19 10.93
C ALA A 535 18.35 -23.80 10.03
N VAL A 536 18.82 -23.07 9.01
CA VAL A 536 19.89 -23.59 8.13
C VAL A 536 21.23 -23.73 8.85
N SER A 537 21.50 -22.90 9.85
CA SER A 537 22.72 -22.98 10.68
C SER A 537 22.84 -24.30 11.44
N THR A 538 21.71 -24.95 11.78
CA THR A 538 21.73 -26.27 12.43
C THR A 538 22.33 -27.36 11.54
N ALA A 539 22.29 -27.19 10.22
CA ALA A 539 22.89 -28.13 9.26
C ALA A 539 24.29 -27.74 8.77
N LEU A 540 24.67 -26.46 8.84
CA LEU A 540 25.89 -25.96 8.20
C LEU A 540 27.07 -25.78 9.17
N PHE A 541 26.85 -25.13 10.30
CA PHE A 541 27.92 -24.56 11.12
C PHE A 541 28.35 -25.51 12.24
N ASP A 542 28.99 -26.61 11.86
CA ASP A 542 29.29 -27.71 12.78
C ASP A 542 30.19 -27.33 13.95
N ASP A 543 31.03 -26.30 13.78
CA ASP A 543 31.96 -25.81 14.79
C ASP A 543 31.39 -24.70 15.69
N VAL A 544 30.16 -24.24 15.44
CA VAL A 544 29.51 -23.18 16.23
C VAL A 544 28.57 -23.81 17.26
N ASN A 545 29.15 -24.42 18.31
CA ASN A 545 28.38 -25.07 19.38
C ASN A 545 28.60 -24.39 20.73
N GLU A 546 27.63 -24.57 21.62
CA GLU A 546 27.84 -24.30 23.05
C GLU A 546 28.80 -25.33 23.62
N LYS A 547 29.71 -24.91 24.51
CA LYS A 547 30.71 -25.83 25.09
C LYS A 547 30.07 -26.96 25.91
N SER A 548 28.91 -26.72 26.49
CA SER A 548 28.16 -27.70 27.28
C SER A 548 27.28 -28.64 26.46
N ASP A 549 27.21 -28.47 25.13
CA ASP A 549 26.42 -29.37 24.29
C ASP A 549 27.03 -30.79 24.27
N PRO A 550 26.20 -31.84 24.25
CA PRO A 550 26.68 -33.21 24.09
C PRO A 550 27.26 -33.40 22.69
N ALA A 551 28.57 -33.67 22.61
CA ALA A 551 29.31 -33.76 21.36
C ALA A 551 28.91 -34.98 20.49
N ASP A 552 28.36 -36.03 21.13
CA ASP A 552 27.89 -37.27 20.50
C ASP A 552 26.47 -37.15 19.91
N VAL A 553 25.75 -36.07 20.19
CA VAL A 553 24.41 -35.82 19.65
C VAL A 553 24.48 -34.82 18.51
N SER A 554 24.02 -35.24 17.33
CA SER A 554 23.96 -34.38 16.15
C SER A 554 23.01 -33.19 16.37
N ALA A 555 23.40 -32.00 15.88
CA ALA A 555 22.53 -30.82 15.75
C ALA A 555 21.83 -30.74 14.39
N ARG A 556 22.18 -31.63 13.45
CA ARG A 556 21.68 -31.59 12.08
C ARG A 556 20.20 -32.02 12.06
N PRO A 557 19.30 -31.27 11.42
CA PRO A 557 17.92 -31.71 11.19
C PRO A 557 17.87 -32.67 9.99
N ASP A 558 16.75 -33.35 9.83
CA ASP A 558 16.50 -34.31 8.74
C ASP A 558 15.83 -33.62 7.53
N THR A 559 15.17 -32.47 7.75
CA THR A 559 14.58 -31.63 6.69
C THR A 559 14.59 -30.16 7.11
N MET A 560 14.64 -29.23 6.15
CA MET A 560 14.60 -27.79 6.40
C MET A 560 13.47 -27.09 5.64
N ILE A 561 12.81 -26.14 6.29
CA ILE A 561 11.86 -25.21 5.65
C ILE A 561 12.24 -23.77 5.98
N LEU A 562 12.66 -23.02 4.97
CA LEU A 562 13.26 -21.69 5.12
C LEU A 562 12.35 -20.61 4.54
N LEU A 563 11.83 -19.72 5.39
CA LEU A 563 10.90 -18.66 5.00
C LEU A 563 11.66 -17.33 4.88
N TYR A 564 11.81 -16.80 3.66
CA TYR A 564 12.55 -15.57 3.36
C TYR A 564 13.84 -15.43 4.22
N PRO A 565 14.71 -16.47 4.23
CA PRO A 565 15.78 -16.60 5.21
C PRO A 565 16.90 -15.56 5.00
N VAL A 566 17.60 -15.22 6.09
CA VAL A 566 18.94 -14.61 5.93
C VAL A 566 19.92 -15.70 5.48
N ILE A 567 20.49 -15.53 4.29
CA ILE A 567 21.34 -16.53 3.62
C ILE A 567 22.72 -15.98 3.25
N ASP A 568 22.76 -14.74 2.80
CA ASP A 568 24.00 -13.98 2.66
C ASP A 568 24.14 -13.03 3.85
N THR A 569 25.25 -13.13 4.57
CA THR A 569 25.58 -12.30 5.72
C THR A 569 26.70 -11.31 5.44
N SER A 570 27.13 -11.22 4.18
CA SER A 570 28.09 -10.24 3.67
C SER A 570 27.49 -8.82 3.62
N ALA A 571 28.28 -7.87 3.08
CA ALA A 571 27.83 -6.51 2.81
C ALA A 571 26.69 -6.44 1.79
N GLU A 572 26.59 -7.42 0.89
CA GLU A 572 25.57 -7.51 -0.15
C GLU A 572 24.26 -8.13 0.38
N GLY A 573 24.32 -8.80 1.53
CA GLY A 573 23.20 -9.45 2.18
C GLY A 573 22.73 -8.74 3.45
N TYR A 574 22.43 -9.52 4.49
CA TYR A 574 21.95 -9.04 5.78
C TYR A 574 22.78 -9.62 6.93
N GLY A 575 23.21 -8.75 7.85
CA GLY A 575 23.77 -9.19 9.13
C GLY A 575 25.26 -8.90 9.31
N GLN A 576 26.00 -8.48 8.29
CA GLN A 576 27.43 -8.15 8.42
C GLN A 576 27.69 -7.17 9.57
N LYS A 577 26.93 -6.07 9.65
CA LYS A 577 27.03 -5.08 10.74
C LYS A 577 26.73 -5.65 12.13
N LYS A 578 25.96 -6.75 12.21
CA LYS A 578 25.57 -7.38 13.47
C LYS A 578 26.56 -8.47 13.90
N ILE A 579 27.19 -9.16 12.94
CA ILE A 579 28.12 -10.27 13.17
C ILE A 579 29.57 -9.79 13.24
N GLY A 580 29.93 -8.73 12.51
CA GLY A 580 31.28 -8.20 12.42
C GLY A 580 32.14 -8.94 11.39
N ASP A 581 33.46 -8.89 11.56
CA ASP A 581 34.43 -9.43 10.58
C ASP A 581 34.31 -10.94 10.36
N ARG A 582 33.72 -11.64 11.33
CA ARG A 582 33.45 -13.08 11.28
C ARG A 582 32.16 -13.44 10.54
N TRP A 583 31.55 -12.50 9.80
CA TRP A 583 30.29 -12.72 9.07
C TRP A 583 30.31 -13.98 8.19
N ARG A 584 31.47 -14.28 7.58
CA ARG A 584 31.63 -15.42 6.66
C ARG A 584 31.43 -16.76 7.36
N GLU A 585 31.79 -16.88 8.63
CA GLU A 585 31.58 -18.11 9.43
C GLU A 585 30.09 -18.43 9.62
N LEU A 586 29.24 -17.40 9.61
CA LEU A 586 27.79 -17.53 9.78
C LEU A 586 27.03 -17.24 8.48
N SER A 587 27.66 -17.41 7.30
CA SER A 587 27.03 -17.12 6.02
C SER A 587 26.60 -18.39 5.27
N PRO A 588 25.30 -18.75 5.23
CA PRO A 588 24.87 -19.98 4.56
C PRO A 588 25.34 -20.12 3.12
N VAL A 589 25.23 -19.05 2.31
CA VAL A 589 25.64 -19.08 0.88
C VAL A 589 27.13 -19.29 0.68
N HIS A 590 27.97 -18.91 1.65
CA HIS A 590 29.43 -19.06 1.57
C HIS A 590 29.95 -20.36 2.20
N ASN A 591 29.08 -21.17 2.80
CA ASN A 591 29.45 -22.41 3.49
C ASN A 591 28.68 -23.63 2.96
N VAL A 592 28.04 -23.53 1.79
CA VAL A 592 27.35 -24.66 1.16
C VAL A 592 28.32 -25.84 1.00
N LYS A 593 27.86 -27.02 1.40
CA LYS A 593 28.59 -28.28 1.33
C LYS A 593 27.66 -29.41 0.87
N SER A 594 28.20 -30.54 0.46
CA SER A 594 27.39 -31.73 0.15
C SER A 594 26.81 -32.37 1.41
N GLY A 595 25.75 -33.15 1.24
CA GLY A 595 25.11 -33.86 2.35
C GLY A 595 24.27 -32.97 3.26
N LEU A 596 23.73 -31.86 2.77
CA LEU A 596 22.74 -31.07 3.50
C LEU A 596 21.36 -31.77 3.51
N PRO A 597 20.54 -31.56 4.55
CA PRO A 597 19.16 -32.02 4.56
C PRO A 597 18.36 -31.42 3.38
N PRO A 598 17.34 -32.13 2.87
CA PRO A 598 16.39 -31.56 1.91
C PRO A 598 15.81 -30.25 2.39
N ALA A 599 15.81 -29.22 1.53
CA ALA A 599 15.39 -27.87 1.88
C ALA A 599 14.29 -27.33 0.97
N LEU A 600 13.20 -26.83 1.55
CA LEU A 600 12.21 -26.00 0.88
C LEU A 600 12.41 -24.53 1.27
N ILE A 601 12.52 -23.65 0.28
CA ILE A 601 12.84 -22.23 0.47
C ILE A 601 11.74 -21.39 -0.15
N PHE A 602 11.19 -20.43 0.59
CA PHE A 602 10.24 -19.43 0.08
C PHE A 602 10.91 -18.08 0.03
N HIS A 603 10.94 -17.41 -1.14
CA HIS A 603 11.58 -16.10 -1.25
C HIS A 603 10.92 -15.21 -2.30
N GLY A 604 10.78 -13.92 -1.98
CA GLY A 604 10.18 -12.95 -2.89
C GLY A 604 11.24 -12.16 -3.66
N THR A 605 11.02 -11.90 -4.96
CA THR A 605 12.00 -11.17 -5.79
C THR A 605 12.08 -9.67 -5.49
N GLY A 606 11.15 -9.13 -4.70
CA GLY A 606 11.14 -7.75 -4.22
C GLY A 606 11.65 -7.59 -2.79
N ASP A 607 12.25 -8.62 -2.18
CA ASP A 607 12.81 -8.56 -0.84
C ASP A 607 14.12 -7.77 -0.82
N ASP A 608 14.08 -6.58 -0.21
CA ASP A 608 15.22 -5.67 -0.03
C ASP A 608 15.82 -5.71 1.39
N VAL A 609 15.32 -6.60 2.26
CA VAL A 609 15.85 -6.83 3.61
C VAL A 609 16.81 -8.01 3.61
N THR A 610 16.36 -9.15 3.06
CA THR A 610 17.17 -10.33 2.77
C THR A 610 17.15 -10.56 1.27
N PRO A 611 18.13 -10.03 0.52
CA PRO A 611 18.06 -9.99 -0.93
C PRO A 611 17.84 -11.38 -1.57
N TYR A 612 16.86 -11.47 -2.48
CA TYR A 612 16.51 -12.69 -3.21
C TYR A 612 17.71 -13.37 -3.88
N VAL A 613 18.67 -12.57 -4.37
CA VAL A 613 19.88 -13.06 -5.03
C VAL A 613 20.68 -14.03 -4.15
N GLY A 614 20.69 -13.82 -2.83
CA GLY A 614 21.36 -14.71 -1.88
C GLY A 614 20.66 -16.07 -1.77
N ALA A 615 19.33 -16.08 -1.67
CA ALA A 615 18.54 -17.31 -1.62
C ALA A 615 18.63 -18.11 -2.92
N LYS A 616 18.56 -17.44 -4.08
CA LYS A 616 18.78 -18.07 -5.38
C LYS A 616 20.17 -18.70 -5.46
N ARG A 617 21.21 -17.95 -5.10
CA ARG A 617 22.60 -18.45 -5.12
C ARG A 617 22.80 -19.65 -4.19
N PHE A 618 22.21 -19.62 -2.99
CA PHE A 618 22.28 -20.76 -2.08
C PHE A 618 21.58 -22.00 -2.66
N HIS A 619 20.41 -21.83 -3.30
CA HIS A 619 19.72 -22.92 -3.99
C HIS A 619 20.57 -23.51 -5.13
N ASP A 620 21.13 -22.65 -5.98
CA ASP A 620 21.98 -23.07 -7.10
C ASP A 620 23.20 -23.86 -6.59
N LEU A 621 23.96 -23.29 -5.64
CA LEU A 621 25.13 -23.94 -5.03
C LEU A 621 24.75 -25.24 -4.30
N SER A 622 23.59 -25.30 -3.64
CA SER A 622 23.15 -26.51 -2.93
C SER A 622 22.87 -27.64 -3.92
N THR A 623 22.25 -27.31 -5.06
CA THR A 623 21.94 -28.26 -6.12
C THR A 623 23.22 -28.75 -6.81
N GLU A 624 24.15 -27.83 -7.09
CA GLU A 624 25.49 -28.16 -7.63
C GLU A 624 26.29 -29.09 -6.70
N ALA A 625 26.15 -28.92 -5.38
CA ALA A 625 26.76 -29.80 -4.37
C ALA A 625 26.01 -31.13 -4.17
N GLY A 626 24.98 -31.43 -4.97
CA GLY A 626 24.21 -32.68 -4.93
C GLY A 626 23.15 -32.76 -3.83
N ASN A 627 22.77 -31.63 -3.22
CA ASN A 627 21.71 -31.59 -2.21
C ASN A 627 20.33 -31.39 -2.83
N THR A 628 19.29 -31.87 -2.14
CA THR A 628 17.89 -31.54 -2.50
C THR A 628 17.54 -30.14 -2.02
N SER A 629 17.32 -29.21 -2.94
CA SER A 629 16.89 -27.84 -2.65
C SER A 629 15.75 -27.44 -3.57
N THR A 630 14.67 -26.89 -3.03
CA THR A 630 13.52 -26.39 -3.79
C THR A 630 13.27 -24.93 -3.44
N LEU A 631 13.34 -24.04 -4.42
CA LEU A 631 13.10 -22.60 -4.24
C LEU A 631 11.75 -22.18 -4.84
N ILE A 632 10.80 -21.85 -3.98
CA ILE A 632 9.52 -21.21 -4.33
C ILE A 632 9.73 -19.70 -4.42
N THR A 633 9.61 -19.17 -5.63
CA THR A 633 9.83 -17.76 -5.92
C THR A 633 8.51 -17.01 -6.05
N HIS A 634 8.33 -15.95 -5.27
CA HIS A 634 7.19 -15.05 -5.40
C HIS A 634 7.57 -13.76 -6.15
N PRO A 635 7.03 -13.50 -7.36
CA PRO A 635 7.31 -12.27 -8.10
C PRO A 635 6.95 -11.01 -7.30
N ALA A 636 7.89 -10.07 -7.21
CA ALA A 636 7.75 -8.81 -6.46
C ALA A 636 7.40 -8.99 -4.97
N GLY A 637 7.51 -10.20 -4.42
CA GLY A 637 7.27 -10.46 -3.00
C GLY A 637 8.31 -9.73 -2.15
N ARG A 638 7.86 -8.92 -1.20
CA ARG A 638 8.73 -8.25 -0.22
C ARG A 638 9.18 -9.19 0.90
N HIS A 639 10.04 -8.70 1.78
CA HIS A 639 10.39 -9.43 3.01
C HIS A 639 9.15 -9.83 3.80
N GLY A 640 9.02 -11.13 4.10
CA GLY A 640 7.89 -11.67 4.84
C GLY A 640 6.55 -11.69 4.09
N TYR A 641 6.51 -11.56 2.75
CA TYR A 641 5.27 -11.44 1.98
C TYR A 641 4.17 -12.43 2.41
N LEU A 642 4.53 -13.71 2.62
CA LEU A 642 3.59 -14.77 2.98
C LEU A 642 2.95 -14.61 4.37
N ILE A 643 3.54 -13.85 5.30
CA ILE A 643 2.94 -13.64 6.63
C ILE A 643 2.08 -12.38 6.70
N PHE A 644 1.95 -11.64 5.60
CA PHE A 644 1.19 -10.39 5.53
C PHE A 644 -0.03 -10.46 4.60
N ASP A 645 -0.25 -11.60 3.97
CA ASP A 645 -1.39 -11.87 3.12
C ASP A 645 -1.97 -13.26 3.50
N PRO A 646 -3.25 -13.37 3.88
CA PRO A 646 -3.85 -14.63 4.29
C PRO A 646 -3.84 -15.73 3.21
N ASP A 647 -3.97 -15.36 1.94
CA ASP A 647 -4.00 -16.32 0.83
C ASP A 647 -2.60 -16.86 0.57
N GLU A 648 -1.59 -15.97 0.58
CA GLU A 648 -0.18 -16.37 0.49
C GLU A 648 0.24 -17.26 1.68
N TYR A 649 -0.23 -16.95 2.88
CA TYR A 649 0.01 -17.78 4.06
C TYR A 649 -0.57 -19.18 3.89
N ALA A 650 -1.83 -19.27 3.48
CA ALA A 650 -2.52 -20.54 3.26
C ALA A 650 -1.87 -21.38 2.13
N GLN A 651 -1.49 -20.72 1.04
CA GLN A 651 -0.77 -21.36 -0.07
C GLN A 651 0.59 -21.90 0.39
N ALA A 652 1.35 -21.12 1.16
CA ALA A 652 2.64 -21.56 1.69
C ALA A 652 2.48 -22.78 2.62
N LEU A 653 1.46 -22.81 3.49
CA LEU A 653 1.18 -23.98 4.32
C LEU A 653 0.86 -25.23 3.48
N SER A 654 0.09 -25.09 2.40
CA SER A 654 -0.18 -26.20 1.48
C SER A 654 1.11 -26.74 0.85
N GLN A 655 1.97 -25.86 0.35
CA GLN A 655 3.24 -26.25 -0.28
C GLN A 655 4.21 -26.90 0.73
N MET A 656 4.21 -26.42 1.97
CA MET A 656 4.98 -27.05 3.06
C MET A 656 4.44 -28.46 3.37
N ASN A 657 3.12 -28.64 3.43
CA ASN A 657 2.51 -29.94 3.66
C ASN A 657 2.90 -30.93 2.55
N ASP A 658 2.78 -30.54 1.28
CA ASP A 658 3.13 -31.39 0.14
C ASP A 658 4.60 -31.81 0.19
N PHE A 659 5.49 -30.87 0.53
CA PHE A 659 6.90 -31.17 0.71
C PHE A 659 7.16 -32.16 1.85
N LEU A 660 6.50 -31.99 3.01
CA LEU A 660 6.63 -32.92 4.13
C LEU A 660 6.07 -34.31 3.83
N VAL A 661 5.02 -34.42 3.00
CA VAL A 661 4.53 -35.71 2.47
C VAL A 661 5.59 -36.35 1.57
N GLN A 662 6.22 -35.58 0.67
CA GLN A 662 7.32 -36.08 -0.17
C GLN A 662 8.51 -36.58 0.65
N GLN A 663 8.79 -35.95 1.80
CA GLN A 663 9.84 -36.39 2.74
C GLN A 663 9.39 -37.53 3.67
N GLN A 664 8.18 -38.08 3.52
CA GLN A 664 7.62 -39.15 4.36
C GLN A 664 7.52 -38.77 5.86
N LEU A 665 7.30 -37.47 6.12
CA LEU A 665 7.10 -36.89 7.45
C LEU A 665 5.62 -36.62 7.75
N LEU A 666 4.76 -36.68 6.74
CA LEU A 666 3.30 -36.63 6.89
C LEU A 666 2.66 -37.69 5.99
N PRO A 667 1.48 -38.22 6.35
CA PRO A 667 0.75 -39.16 5.50
C PRO A 667 0.24 -38.46 4.24
N SER A 668 0.19 -39.18 3.11
CA SER A 668 -0.58 -38.73 1.93
C SER A 668 -2.06 -38.69 2.30
N LYS A 669 -2.72 -37.55 2.09
CA LYS A 669 -4.17 -37.42 2.30
C LYS A 669 -4.96 -38.11 1.19
#